data_AF-A0A1V5PR98-F1
#
_entry.id   AF-A0A1V5PR98-F1
#
_cell.length_a   1.000
_cell.length_b   1.000
_cell.length_c   1.000
_cell.angle_alpha   90.00
_cell.angle_beta   90.00
_cell.angle_gamma   90.00
#
_symmetry.space_group_name_H-M   'P 1'
#
loop_
_entity.id
_entity.type
_entity.pdbx_description
1 polymer ?
#
loop_
_entity_poly.entity_id
_entity_poly.type
_entity_poly.pdbx_seq_one_letter_code
_entity_poly.pdbx_strand_id
1 'polypeptide(L)'
;MIKGLNQWNPSDPGITPLKAREEKKSSAPGELFIRTSSEEPQDTKTLAEYAKKVLKENGLSQASETRHQGKIFSIGDSGITTVPLRTDGGHLVEEETGTVAYYGDTAKKLLKKTTFFPDETIVTIPSSGSIRVTVNGQSLSFSEAGSILLGAGTEAKVEILKGEPLVTTTEKPPSWYKKHKPGGEHQAGFDKITEINKHLFACHTIKSRFKENQLEKLLAGGIVKNVKNNDKYIEWASFSTQEELQSKLKESGFSTKDMEDISSLWYQTIKRKLQSMESGHVDKNKFRRETLKKLLQSGILREFSLKGNEAFWTSFSTEQEMRSKLSAGSIFGSEAEEVLSVWRKTTKSGYDNTGLAWDKGKVVAYLLNNKINIWNEQATEWIVNSTAYAGENEPFTVGVSNVIAKKELSEPVAFKSIRPGESLHRHPQTDDKKQTECYLVTGGRAALLTIHDGKPHISILQTGDMAVINPGITHCVLAVDGPYEHLVFQVPSAFQYGLIFKDNQNYSDHSVTEEEILSFALKKLKETSENPDKIDEEGTVVPGFYQSGKKDDPYLLYDGFDSSRDITGLTVEEGKSDEPLHLTLKLKDLQPGAEEGNLDAYFLIGTGNDGQRTLPDGIAGATKIPWNIAVGAYDNNNYSISDEKGSRDKKLLKVVKFDPDKDTVEVYLDKDILREKGWHDSEKLTVQPFTAKDFTSQVTDSLDRPDKKPWWGTQNGTLSSCLETGSSPLLEMEYNFSPSTLPGRKS
;
A
#
# COMPACT_ATOMS: atom_id res chain seq x y z
N MET A 1 27.02 56.31 -0.77
CA MET A 1 28.24 57.13 -0.87
C MET A 1 29.44 56.19 -1.01
N ILE A 2 30.19 56.34 -2.12
CA ILE A 2 31.65 56.11 -2.34
C ILE A 2 32.20 54.68 -2.09
N LYS A 3 32.50 53.85 -3.11
CA LYS A 3 33.71 53.74 -3.99
C LYS A 3 35.05 53.36 -3.29
N GLY A 4 35.48 52.10 -3.47
CA GLY A 4 36.69 51.68 -4.22
C GLY A 4 38.12 51.76 -3.61
N LEU A 5 38.91 50.72 -3.95
CA LEU A 5 40.41 50.60 -4.02
C LEU A 5 41.13 50.35 -2.67
N ASN A 6 42.20 49.55 -2.49
CA ASN A 6 43.30 49.00 -3.30
C ASN A 6 43.91 47.76 -2.57
N GLN A 7 44.29 46.66 -3.25
CA GLN A 7 45.65 46.20 -3.62
C GLN A 7 46.74 46.00 -2.52
N TRP A 8 47.35 44.80 -2.61
CA TRP A 8 48.77 44.42 -2.40
C TRP A 8 49.29 43.75 -1.11
N ASN A 9 49.91 42.58 -1.34
CA ASN A 9 50.81 41.74 -0.51
C ASN A 9 52.20 42.45 -0.40
N PRO A 10 53.17 42.09 0.50
CA PRO A 10 53.78 40.75 0.60
C PRO A 10 54.46 40.32 1.94
N SER A 11 54.99 39.08 1.93
CA SER A 11 56.24 38.54 2.54
C SER A 11 56.35 38.09 4.02
N ASP A 12 56.62 36.77 4.15
CA ASP A 12 57.35 35.98 5.18
C ASP A 12 58.76 36.56 5.49
N PRO A 13 59.58 36.14 6.51
CA PRO A 13 59.75 34.76 7.03
C PRO A 13 60.07 34.58 8.54
N GLY A 14 60.03 33.32 9.03
CA GLY A 14 61.12 32.86 9.93
C GLY A 14 60.86 31.82 11.03
N ILE A 15 61.46 30.64 10.81
CA ILE A 15 62.32 29.86 11.75
C ILE A 15 61.68 28.84 12.73
N THR A 16 61.86 27.56 12.37
CA THR A 16 61.95 26.26 13.10
C THR A 16 63.03 26.20 14.21
N PRO A 17 63.35 25.06 14.89
CA PRO A 17 62.61 23.83 15.30
C PRO A 17 62.93 23.42 16.77
N LEU A 18 62.35 22.33 17.32
CA LEU A 18 63.05 21.47 18.31
C LEU A 18 62.43 20.07 18.46
N LYS A 19 63.31 19.12 18.82
CA LYS A 19 63.29 17.67 18.59
C LYS A 19 62.73 16.82 19.76
N ALA A 20 62.17 15.67 19.37
CA ALA A 20 62.34 14.29 19.85
C ALA A 20 62.33 13.93 21.35
N ARG A 21 61.54 12.89 21.69
CA ARG A 21 62.02 11.76 22.52
C ARG A 21 61.20 10.48 22.30
N GLU A 22 61.92 9.39 22.07
CA GLU A 22 61.44 8.00 22.05
C GLU A 22 61.19 7.48 23.48
N GLU A 23 60.28 6.52 23.66
CA GLU A 23 60.50 5.35 24.52
C GLU A 23 59.51 4.19 24.24
N LYS A 24 60.03 2.96 24.39
CA LYS A 24 59.44 1.64 24.04
C LYS A 24 58.55 1.07 25.16
N LYS A 25 57.50 0.28 24.82
CA LYS A 25 57.39 -1.20 25.10
C LYS A 25 55.95 -1.80 25.07
N SER A 26 55.93 -3.04 24.54
CA SER A 26 55.16 -4.27 24.88
C SER A 26 53.63 -4.43 24.68
N SER A 27 53.30 -5.26 23.69
CA SER A 27 52.29 -6.34 23.56
C SER A 27 51.27 -6.66 24.68
N ALA A 28 49.98 -6.73 24.30
CA ALA A 28 49.05 -7.88 24.40
C ALA A 28 47.69 -7.55 23.73
N PRO A 29 46.90 -8.55 23.26
CA PRO A 29 45.80 -8.34 22.31
C PRO A 29 44.41 -8.26 22.96
N GLY A 30 43.51 -7.52 22.32
CA GLY A 30 42.08 -7.59 22.58
C GLY A 30 41.52 -6.34 23.24
N GLU A 31 41.06 -5.41 22.41
CA GLU A 31 39.81 -4.63 22.58
C GLU A 31 39.76 -3.53 21.50
N LEU A 32 38.78 -3.64 20.60
CA LEU A 32 38.54 -2.68 19.54
C LEU A 32 37.83 -1.45 20.13
N PHE A 33 38.61 -0.53 20.73
CA PHE A 33 38.17 0.83 21.01
C PHE A 33 38.49 1.71 19.80
N ILE A 34 37.46 2.14 19.06
CA ILE A 34 37.61 3.22 18.08
C ILE A 34 37.66 4.55 18.86
N ARG A 35 38.89 5.00 19.16
CA ARG A 35 39.15 6.42 19.43
C ARG A 35 39.49 7.12 18.11
N THR A 36 38.82 8.23 17.90
CA THR A 36 39.05 9.20 16.83
C THR A 36 40.33 10.00 17.10
N SER A 37 41.22 10.10 16.10
CA SER A 37 42.11 11.26 15.94
C SER A 37 42.66 11.35 14.51
N SER A 38 42.26 12.43 13.83
CA SER A 38 43.03 13.34 12.97
C SER A 38 44.31 12.88 12.22
N GLU A 39 44.27 13.15 10.90
CA GLU A 39 45.35 13.59 9.98
C GLU A 39 46.31 12.54 9.36
N GLU A 40 45.98 12.08 8.14
CA GLU A 40 46.70 12.35 6.86
C GLU A 40 46.01 11.64 5.66
N PRO A 41 46.14 12.12 4.41
CA PRO A 41 45.33 11.65 3.28
C PRO A 41 45.81 10.27 2.80
N GLN A 42 45.02 9.23 3.08
CA GLN A 42 45.26 7.93 2.46
C GLN A 42 44.93 8.00 0.98
N ASP A 43 45.95 7.77 0.15
CA ASP A 43 45.84 7.58 -1.30
C ASP A 43 44.68 6.64 -1.61
N THR A 44 43.66 7.17 -2.29
CA THR A 44 42.42 6.47 -2.65
C THR A 44 42.68 5.19 -3.42
N LYS A 45 43.84 5.09 -4.08
CA LYS A 45 44.28 3.88 -4.79
C LYS A 45 44.66 2.76 -3.82
N THR A 46 45.31 3.08 -2.71
CA THR A 46 45.71 2.13 -1.68
C THR A 46 44.50 1.61 -0.90
N LEU A 47 43.52 2.49 -0.62
CA LEU A 47 42.23 2.09 -0.03
C LEU A 47 41.42 1.18 -0.96
N ALA A 48 41.43 1.46 -2.27
CA ALA A 48 40.74 0.62 -3.25
C ALA A 48 41.40 -0.76 -3.42
N GLU A 49 42.73 -0.84 -3.37
CA GLU A 49 43.44 -2.13 -3.40
C GLU A 49 43.28 -2.93 -2.11
N TYR A 50 43.29 -2.27 -0.96
CA TYR A 50 43.01 -2.89 0.33
C TYR A 50 41.56 -3.42 0.38
N ALA A 51 40.58 -2.65 -0.08
CA ALA A 51 39.19 -3.10 -0.17
C ALA A 51 39.03 -4.31 -1.12
N LYS A 52 39.71 -4.31 -2.26
CA LYS A 52 39.73 -5.48 -3.18
C LYS A 52 40.36 -6.70 -2.54
N LYS A 53 41.42 -6.53 -1.74
CA LYS A 53 42.11 -7.62 -1.05
C LYS A 53 41.22 -8.20 0.07
N VAL A 54 40.60 -7.35 0.87
CA VAL A 54 39.63 -7.76 1.92
C VAL A 54 38.43 -8.48 1.33
N LEU A 55 37.90 -8.03 0.18
CA LEU A 55 36.81 -8.71 -0.53
C LEU A 55 37.23 -10.07 -1.10
N LYS A 56 38.51 -10.26 -1.43
CA LYS A 56 39.04 -11.51 -1.98
C LYS A 56 39.42 -12.51 -0.88
N GLU A 57 39.84 -12.03 0.30
CA GLU A 57 40.25 -12.86 1.44
C GLU A 57 39.06 -13.29 2.32
N ASN A 58 37.94 -12.56 2.31
CA ASN A 58 36.73 -12.89 3.07
C ASN A 58 35.75 -13.86 2.38
N GLY A 59 36.13 -14.50 1.27
CA GLY A 59 35.38 -15.65 0.75
C GLY A 59 33.89 -15.42 0.49
N LEU A 60 33.49 -14.24 0.00
CA LEU A 60 32.17 -14.08 -0.61
C LEU A 60 32.18 -14.87 -1.91
N SER A 61 31.74 -16.12 -1.82
CA SER A 61 31.53 -17.00 -2.96
C SER A 61 30.72 -16.24 -4.01
N GLN A 62 31.21 -16.22 -5.25
CA GLN A 62 30.42 -15.94 -6.42
C GLN A 62 29.27 -16.97 -6.47
N ALA A 63 28.17 -16.68 -5.77
CA ALA A 63 26.90 -17.29 -6.07
C ALA A 63 26.56 -16.83 -7.49
N SER A 64 26.40 -17.79 -8.39
CA SER A 64 26.03 -17.53 -9.78
C SER A 64 24.79 -16.66 -9.84
N GLU A 65 24.90 -15.48 -10.45
CA GLU A 65 23.79 -14.59 -10.78
C GLU A 65 22.88 -15.22 -11.85
N THR A 66 22.22 -16.33 -11.54
CA THR A 66 20.94 -16.64 -12.17
C THR A 66 19.92 -15.74 -11.49
N ARG A 67 19.79 -14.51 -11.99
CA ARG A 67 18.76 -13.57 -11.53
C ARG A 67 17.40 -14.22 -11.75
N HIS A 68 16.69 -14.48 -10.66
CA HIS A 68 15.33 -14.98 -10.72
C HIS A 68 14.49 -13.92 -11.44
N GLN A 69 13.94 -14.27 -12.60
CA GLN A 69 12.89 -13.46 -13.21
C GLN A 69 11.66 -13.65 -12.32
N GLY A 70 11.22 -12.58 -11.65
CA GLY A 70 10.06 -12.64 -10.76
C GLY A 70 8.78 -12.98 -11.51
N LYS A 71 7.80 -13.50 -10.78
CA LYS A 71 6.51 -13.94 -11.29
C LYS A 71 5.61 -12.72 -11.54
N ILE A 72 4.87 -12.72 -12.64
CA ILE A 72 3.91 -11.66 -12.97
C ILE A 72 2.53 -12.29 -13.18
N PHE A 73 1.57 -11.91 -12.34
CA PHE A 73 0.23 -12.49 -12.32
C PHE A 73 -0.84 -11.43 -12.09
N SER A 74 -2.05 -11.70 -12.57
CA SER A 74 -3.25 -10.87 -12.37
C SER A 74 -4.18 -11.54 -11.39
N ILE A 75 -4.82 -10.73 -10.56
CA ILE A 75 -5.78 -11.14 -9.56
C ILE A 75 -7.12 -10.49 -9.92
N GLY A 76 -8.13 -11.33 -10.19
CA GLY A 76 -9.49 -10.92 -10.47
C GLY A 76 -10.51 -11.73 -9.67
N ASP A 77 -11.80 -11.53 -9.98
CA ASP A 77 -12.89 -12.22 -9.27
C ASP A 77 -12.77 -13.74 -9.40
N SER A 78 -12.33 -14.22 -10.56
CA SER A 78 -12.09 -15.65 -10.83
C SER A 78 -10.77 -16.19 -10.27
N GLY A 79 -10.06 -15.42 -9.43
CA GLY A 79 -8.78 -15.80 -8.82
C GLY A 79 -7.55 -15.32 -9.58
N ILE A 80 -6.45 -16.05 -9.43
CA ILE A 80 -5.14 -15.70 -9.98
C ILE A 80 -5.00 -16.24 -11.42
N THR A 81 -4.53 -15.40 -12.32
CA THR A 81 -4.27 -15.73 -13.73
C THR A 81 -2.91 -15.20 -14.17
N THR A 82 -2.34 -15.78 -15.22
CA THR A 82 -1.09 -15.25 -15.81
C THR A 82 -1.36 -13.97 -16.60
N VAL A 83 -0.52 -12.96 -16.43
CA VAL A 83 -0.63 -11.74 -17.25
C VAL A 83 -0.13 -12.02 -18.68
N PRO A 84 -0.87 -11.66 -19.74
CA PRO A 84 -0.47 -11.91 -21.11
C PRO A 84 0.93 -11.35 -21.43
N LEU A 85 1.84 -12.22 -21.85
CA LEU A 85 3.21 -11.87 -22.27
C LEU A 85 3.23 -11.60 -23.78
N ARG A 86 3.72 -10.41 -24.16
CA ARG A 86 3.92 -10.00 -25.55
C ARG A 86 5.26 -10.49 -26.09
N THR A 87 5.37 -10.54 -27.42
CA THR A 87 6.60 -10.95 -28.12
C THR A 87 7.80 -10.03 -27.88
N ASP A 88 7.55 -8.78 -27.50
CA ASP A 88 8.56 -7.79 -27.10
C ASP A 88 9.02 -7.95 -25.64
N GLY A 89 8.43 -8.90 -24.91
CA GLY A 89 8.71 -9.21 -23.51
C GLY A 89 7.89 -8.39 -22.50
N GLY A 90 7.03 -7.49 -22.96
CA GLY A 90 6.15 -6.72 -22.09
C GLY A 90 4.92 -7.51 -21.63
N HIS A 91 4.36 -7.16 -20.48
CA HIS A 91 3.15 -7.75 -19.94
C HIS A 91 1.97 -6.79 -20.10
N LEU A 92 0.88 -7.23 -20.72
CA LEU A 92 -0.33 -6.41 -20.88
C LEU A 92 -1.09 -6.36 -19.55
N VAL A 93 -0.98 -5.25 -18.82
CA VAL A 93 -1.51 -5.11 -17.46
C VAL A 93 -2.87 -4.42 -17.41
N GLU A 94 -3.26 -3.70 -18.47
CA GLU A 94 -4.60 -3.10 -18.58
C GLU A 94 -5.02 -3.00 -20.06
N GLU A 95 -6.17 -3.60 -20.39
CA GLU A 95 -6.61 -3.78 -21.78
C GLU A 95 -7.26 -2.53 -22.40
N GLU A 96 -8.07 -1.77 -21.65
CA GLU A 96 -8.80 -0.62 -22.19
C GLU A 96 -7.85 0.46 -22.73
N THR A 97 -6.80 0.73 -21.98
CA THR A 97 -5.77 1.74 -22.26
C THR A 97 -4.61 1.21 -23.09
N GLY A 98 -4.52 -0.11 -23.26
CA GLY A 98 -3.38 -0.78 -23.88
C GLY A 98 -2.10 -0.66 -23.06
N THR A 99 -2.19 -0.55 -21.73
CA THR A 99 -1.01 -0.36 -20.88
C THR A 99 -0.21 -1.65 -20.75
N VAL A 100 1.08 -1.56 -21.09
CA VAL A 100 2.06 -2.64 -21.01
C VAL A 100 3.16 -2.30 -20.03
N ALA A 101 3.54 -3.24 -19.17
CA ALA A 101 4.64 -3.11 -18.23
C ALA A 101 5.86 -3.96 -18.65
N TYR A 102 7.04 -3.38 -18.54
CA TYR A 102 8.33 -4.04 -18.74
C TYR A 102 9.16 -3.83 -17.47
N TYR A 103 9.82 -4.89 -16.99
CA TYR A 103 10.66 -4.80 -15.80
C TYR A 103 12.06 -5.38 -16.04
N GLY A 104 13.04 -4.84 -15.32
CA GLY A 104 14.41 -5.34 -15.27
C GLY A 104 15.11 -5.40 -16.63
N ASP A 105 15.65 -6.57 -16.98
CA ASP A 105 16.42 -6.76 -18.22
C ASP A 105 15.59 -6.56 -19.48
N THR A 106 14.29 -6.88 -19.44
CA THR A 106 13.40 -6.62 -20.57
C THR A 106 13.23 -5.12 -20.80
N ALA A 107 13.00 -4.35 -19.73
CA ALA A 107 12.93 -2.90 -19.81
C ALA A 107 14.25 -2.28 -20.29
N LYS A 108 15.40 -2.76 -19.81
CA LYS A 108 16.72 -2.31 -20.30
C LYS A 108 16.91 -2.61 -21.79
N LYS A 109 16.50 -3.79 -22.26
CA LYS A 109 16.56 -4.17 -23.69
C LYS A 109 15.68 -3.28 -24.55
N LEU A 110 14.48 -2.93 -24.07
CA LEU A 110 13.58 -1.97 -24.72
C LEU A 110 14.26 -0.60 -24.84
N LEU A 111 14.68 0.00 -23.72
CA LEU A 111 15.27 1.34 -23.70
C LEU A 111 16.59 1.44 -24.51
N LYS A 112 17.38 0.36 -24.59
CA LYS A 112 18.60 0.33 -25.40
C LYS A 112 18.32 0.39 -26.91
N LYS A 113 17.17 -0.10 -27.36
CA LYS A 113 16.79 -0.17 -28.79
C LYS A 113 15.85 0.98 -29.20
N THR A 114 15.21 1.63 -28.24
CA THR A 114 14.19 2.64 -28.48
C THR A 114 14.75 4.04 -28.29
N THR A 115 14.70 4.84 -29.36
CA THR A 115 14.96 6.29 -29.31
C THR A 115 13.75 7.13 -29.68
N PHE A 116 12.71 6.50 -30.24
CA PHE A 116 11.43 7.11 -30.57
C PHE A 116 10.32 6.37 -29.82
N PHE A 117 9.53 7.10 -29.04
CA PHE A 117 8.49 6.57 -28.18
C PHE A 117 7.12 6.90 -28.80
N PRO A 118 6.47 5.94 -29.49
CA PRO A 118 5.20 6.19 -30.16
C PRO A 118 4.06 6.44 -29.18
N ASP A 119 4.09 5.74 -28.05
CA ASP A 119 3.08 5.80 -27.00
C ASP A 119 3.57 6.60 -25.80
N GLU A 120 2.64 6.98 -24.92
CA GLU A 120 3.00 7.53 -23.63
C GLU A 120 3.87 6.52 -22.87
N THR A 121 5.05 6.92 -22.41
CA THR A 121 6.00 6.03 -21.74
C THR A 121 6.44 6.62 -20.41
N ILE A 122 6.39 5.84 -19.33
CA ILE A 122 6.97 6.21 -18.04
C ILE A 122 8.10 5.23 -17.71
N VAL A 123 9.28 5.77 -17.43
CA VAL A 123 10.45 5.02 -16.99
C VAL A 123 10.73 5.36 -15.53
N THR A 124 10.43 4.44 -14.63
CA THR A 124 10.65 4.60 -13.18
C THR A 124 11.87 3.82 -12.73
N ILE A 125 12.70 4.44 -11.89
CA ILE A 125 13.77 3.76 -11.17
C ILE A 125 13.50 3.75 -9.66
N PRO A 126 13.78 2.64 -8.96
CA PRO A 126 13.70 2.56 -7.50
C PRO A 126 14.87 3.31 -6.83
N SER A 127 14.87 3.40 -5.50
CA SER A 127 15.81 4.23 -4.72
C SER A 127 17.28 3.88 -4.93
N SER A 128 17.58 2.62 -5.26
CA SER A 128 18.94 2.12 -5.52
C SER A 128 19.43 2.32 -6.96
N GLY A 129 18.53 2.75 -7.85
CA GLY A 129 18.77 2.89 -9.28
C GLY A 129 19.40 4.22 -9.67
N SER A 130 19.89 4.29 -10.91
CA SER A 130 20.30 5.55 -11.53
C SER A 130 20.06 5.53 -13.03
N ILE A 131 19.70 6.70 -13.56
CA ILE A 131 19.22 6.86 -14.92
C ILE A 131 19.74 8.15 -15.53
N ARG A 132 19.87 8.15 -16.85
CA ARG A 132 20.14 9.33 -17.66
C ARG A 132 19.11 9.43 -18.77
N VAL A 133 18.63 10.65 -19.02
CA VAL A 133 17.84 10.97 -20.19
C VAL A 133 18.53 12.07 -20.98
N THR A 134 18.57 11.93 -22.30
CA THR A 134 19.13 12.91 -23.24
C THR A 134 18.11 13.28 -24.29
N VAL A 135 17.89 14.58 -24.47
CA VAL A 135 16.99 15.18 -25.48
C VAL A 135 17.72 16.35 -26.13
N ASN A 136 17.82 16.35 -27.46
CA ASN A 136 18.46 17.44 -28.23
C ASN A 136 19.86 17.81 -27.70
N GLY A 137 20.67 16.80 -27.34
CA GLY A 137 22.03 16.99 -26.79
C GLY A 137 22.10 17.43 -25.32
N GLN A 138 20.98 17.77 -24.69
CA GLN A 138 20.91 18.11 -23.26
C GLN A 138 20.59 16.85 -22.45
N SER A 139 21.26 16.67 -21.32
CA SER A 139 21.08 15.48 -20.49
C SER A 139 20.77 15.83 -19.04
N LEU A 140 19.93 15.00 -18.41
CA LEU A 140 19.73 14.93 -16.97
C LEU A 140 20.17 13.55 -16.49
N SER A 141 20.79 13.45 -15.33
CA SER A 141 21.01 12.18 -14.63
C SER A 141 20.64 12.32 -13.17
N PHE A 142 20.06 11.27 -12.59
CA PHE A 142 19.75 11.20 -11.17
C PHE A 142 19.93 9.77 -10.64
N SER A 143 20.13 9.65 -9.33
CA SER A 143 20.46 8.40 -8.62
C SER A 143 19.62 8.27 -7.35
N GLU A 144 18.31 8.41 -7.52
CA GLU A 144 17.29 8.35 -6.48
C GLU A 144 15.99 7.87 -7.10
N ALA A 145 14.99 7.51 -6.27
CA ALA A 145 13.67 7.14 -6.75
C ALA A 145 13.05 8.27 -7.56
N GLY A 146 12.65 7.97 -8.79
CA GLY A 146 12.18 8.97 -9.73
C GLY A 146 11.68 8.37 -11.04
N SER A 147 11.01 9.20 -11.84
CA SER A 147 10.44 8.80 -13.11
C SER A 147 10.76 9.79 -14.22
N ILE A 148 11.03 9.28 -15.42
CA ILE A 148 11.03 10.05 -16.67
C ILE A 148 9.75 9.72 -17.43
N LEU A 149 9.02 10.74 -17.81
CA LEU A 149 7.76 10.66 -18.52
C LEU A 149 8.00 11.17 -19.94
N LEU A 150 7.63 10.39 -20.92
CA LEU A 150 7.79 10.66 -22.34
C LEU A 150 6.40 10.64 -22.98
N GLY A 151 5.94 11.78 -23.48
CA GLY A 151 4.68 11.85 -24.23
C GLY A 151 4.77 11.08 -25.54
N ALA A 152 3.61 10.68 -26.08
CA ALA A 152 3.53 10.00 -27.37
C ALA A 152 4.20 10.79 -28.51
N GLY A 153 4.93 10.08 -29.38
CA GLY A 153 5.67 10.60 -30.53
C GLY A 153 6.93 11.39 -30.17
N THR A 154 7.63 11.01 -29.11
CA THR A 154 8.81 11.75 -28.61
C THR A 154 10.12 11.06 -28.96
N GLU A 155 11.13 11.85 -29.33
CA GLU A 155 12.51 11.38 -29.47
C GLU A 155 13.32 11.69 -28.20
N ALA A 156 13.90 10.64 -27.61
CA ALA A 156 14.78 10.75 -26.46
C ALA A 156 15.70 9.53 -26.37
N LYS A 157 16.86 9.68 -25.73
CA LYS A 157 17.71 8.55 -25.35
C LYS A 157 17.63 8.37 -23.84
N VAL A 158 17.21 7.19 -23.38
CA VAL A 158 17.12 6.85 -21.96
C VAL A 158 18.09 5.72 -21.64
N GLU A 159 18.99 5.95 -20.69
CA GLU A 159 20.07 5.03 -20.32
C GLU A 159 19.96 4.68 -18.84
N ILE A 160 19.80 3.39 -18.54
CA ILE A 160 19.88 2.89 -17.17
C ILE A 160 21.34 2.74 -16.80
N LEU A 161 21.79 3.50 -15.81
CA LEU A 161 23.17 3.49 -15.33
C LEU A 161 23.36 2.45 -14.22
N LYS A 162 22.33 2.24 -13.38
CA LYS A 162 22.32 1.25 -12.29
C LYS A 162 20.88 0.83 -11.96
N GLY A 163 20.70 -0.42 -11.51
CA GLY A 163 19.43 -0.94 -10.99
C GLY A 163 18.51 -1.53 -12.06
N GLU A 164 17.33 -1.95 -11.64
CA GLU A 164 16.28 -2.54 -12.48
C GLU A 164 15.14 -1.52 -12.66
N PRO A 165 14.88 -1.02 -13.88
CA PRO A 165 13.79 -0.07 -14.10
C PRO A 165 12.44 -0.78 -14.25
N LEU A 166 11.37 -0.04 -13.96
CA LEU A 166 10.03 -0.30 -14.47
C LEU A 166 9.78 0.64 -15.65
N VAL A 167 9.31 0.11 -16.78
CA VAL A 167 8.84 0.90 -17.91
C VAL A 167 7.37 0.56 -18.16
N THR A 168 6.50 1.56 -18.18
CA THR A 168 5.11 1.40 -18.63
C THR A 168 4.90 2.17 -19.92
N THR A 169 4.18 1.56 -20.86
CA THR A 169 3.74 2.22 -22.10
C THR A 169 2.22 2.20 -22.18
N THR A 170 1.58 3.31 -22.54
CA THR A 170 0.12 3.43 -22.61
C THR A 170 -0.30 4.06 -23.92
N GLU A 171 -1.15 3.35 -24.69
CA GLU A 171 -1.57 3.78 -26.02
C GLU A 171 -2.56 4.96 -25.96
N LYS A 172 -3.49 4.91 -25.02
CA LYS A 172 -4.54 5.93 -24.88
C LYS A 172 -5.10 6.04 -23.46
N PRO A 173 -5.52 7.22 -23.02
CA PRO A 173 -6.29 7.36 -21.79
C PRO A 173 -7.69 6.75 -21.94
N PRO A 174 -8.31 6.25 -20.85
CA PRO A 174 -9.66 5.72 -20.93
C PRO A 174 -10.67 6.85 -21.15
N SER A 175 -11.81 6.52 -21.76
CA SER A 175 -12.76 7.51 -22.28
C SER A 175 -13.38 8.40 -21.18
N TRP A 176 -13.47 7.88 -19.95
CA TRP A 176 -14.01 8.58 -18.79
C TRP A 176 -12.97 9.44 -18.06
N TYR A 177 -11.67 9.23 -18.30
CA TYR A 177 -10.59 9.89 -17.56
C TYR A 177 -10.69 11.43 -17.61
N LYS A 178 -11.04 12.01 -18.77
CA LYS A 178 -11.16 13.48 -18.90
C LYS A 178 -12.47 14.07 -18.38
N LYS A 179 -13.46 13.24 -18.00
CA LYS A 179 -14.81 13.70 -17.62
C LYS A 179 -14.86 14.36 -16.23
N HIS A 180 -13.98 13.98 -15.31
CA HIS A 180 -14.00 14.45 -13.91
C HIS A 180 -13.11 15.68 -13.62
N LYS A 181 -12.95 16.59 -14.61
CA LYS A 181 -12.08 17.78 -14.52
C LYS A 181 -12.59 18.86 -13.54
N PRO A 182 -11.73 19.83 -13.11
CA PRO A 182 -12.17 21.01 -12.35
C PRO A 182 -13.36 21.72 -13.01
N GLY A 183 -14.37 22.10 -12.22
CA GLY A 183 -15.65 22.63 -12.71
C GLY A 183 -16.70 21.59 -13.10
N GLY A 184 -16.42 20.29 -12.92
CA GLY A 184 -17.38 19.20 -13.07
C GLY A 184 -18.11 18.83 -11.77
N GLU A 185 -18.74 17.66 -11.76
CA GLU A 185 -19.62 17.15 -10.68
C GLU A 185 -18.94 16.97 -9.30
N HIS A 186 -17.62 17.16 -9.19
CA HIS A 186 -16.83 16.90 -7.97
C HIS A 186 -16.07 18.14 -7.46
N GLN A 187 -16.60 19.35 -7.70
CA GLN A 187 -15.97 20.63 -7.33
C GLN A 187 -15.50 20.72 -5.86
N ALA A 188 -16.25 20.18 -4.91
CA ALA A 188 -15.90 20.26 -3.48
C ALA A 188 -14.54 19.63 -3.13
N GLY A 189 -14.13 18.57 -3.84
CA GLY A 189 -12.80 17.96 -3.66
C GLY A 189 -11.68 18.89 -4.16
N PHE A 190 -11.90 19.56 -5.28
CA PHE A 190 -10.98 20.55 -5.83
C PHE A 190 -10.89 21.82 -4.97
N ASP A 191 -11.97 22.23 -4.33
CA ASP A 191 -11.99 23.37 -3.41
C ASP A 191 -11.08 23.12 -2.19
N LYS A 192 -11.06 21.90 -1.67
CA LYS A 192 -10.16 21.50 -0.57
C LYS A 192 -8.68 21.55 -0.98
N ILE A 193 -8.35 21.09 -2.18
CA ILE A 193 -6.99 21.22 -2.74
C ILE A 193 -6.61 22.69 -2.85
N THR A 194 -7.55 23.52 -3.31
CA THR A 194 -7.36 24.97 -3.46
C THR A 194 -7.07 25.66 -2.12
N GLU A 195 -7.69 25.22 -1.02
CA GLU A 195 -7.40 25.71 0.32
C GLU A 195 -5.98 25.35 0.78
N ILE A 196 -5.57 24.08 0.66
CA ILE A 196 -4.20 23.64 0.98
C ILE A 196 -3.19 24.44 0.15
N ASN A 197 -3.50 24.65 -1.12
CA ASN A 197 -2.69 25.45 -2.02
C ASN A 197 -2.52 26.89 -1.51
N LYS A 198 -3.54 27.49 -0.91
CA LYS A 198 -3.42 28.85 -0.35
C LYS A 198 -2.38 28.91 0.78
N HIS A 199 -2.32 27.89 1.63
CA HIS A 199 -1.38 27.83 2.74
C HIS A 199 0.06 27.63 2.28
N LEU A 200 0.28 26.70 1.35
CA LEU A 200 1.59 26.50 0.75
C LEU A 200 2.13 27.77 0.06
N PHE A 201 1.28 28.62 -0.53
CA PHE A 201 1.70 29.86 -1.24
C PHE A 201 2.32 30.85 -0.29
N ALA A 202 1.66 30.97 0.84
CA ALA A 202 2.00 31.88 1.89
C ALA A 202 3.23 31.41 2.68
N CYS A 203 3.91 30.34 2.24
CA CYS A 203 4.96 29.66 2.99
C CYS A 203 4.49 29.24 4.38
N HIS A 204 3.21 28.88 4.52
CA HIS A 204 2.74 28.31 5.76
C HIS A 204 3.25 26.87 5.90
N THR A 205 3.48 26.43 7.12
CA THR A 205 3.86 25.05 7.43
C THR A 205 2.90 24.51 8.47
N ILE A 206 2.38 23.30 8.25
CA ILE A 206 1.50 22.66 9.23
C ILE A 206 2.27 22.32 10.51
N LYS A 207 1.68 22.61 11.67
CA LYS A 207 2.31 22.43 12.99
C LYS A 207 2.73 20.99 13.27
N SER A 208 2.00 20.02 12.75
CA SER A 208 2.27 18.59 12.95
C SER A 208 3.59 18.08 12.36
N ARG A 209 4.31 18.91 11.58
CA ARG A 209 5.67 18.58 11.08
C ARG A 209 6.77 18.81 12.10
N PHE A 210 6.47 19.50 13.19
CA PHE A 210 7.41 19.77 14.27
C PHE A 210 7.13 18.85 15.44
N LYS A 211 8.17 18.39 16.12
CA LYS A 211 7.99 17.86 17.49
C LYS A 211 7.47 18.99 18.38
N GLU A 212 6.66 18.65 19.37
CA GLU A 212 6.04 19.64 20.26
C GLU A 212 7.08 20.61 20.87
N ASN A 213 8.17 20.07 21.39
CA ASN A 213 9.27 20.86 21.96
C ASN A 213 10.03 21.73 20.92
N GLN A 214 10.10 21.30 19.65
CA GLN A 214 10.69 22.10 18.58
C GLN A 214 9.77 23.26 18.23
N LEU A 215 8.47 23.01 18.11
CA LEU A 215 7.47 24.02 17.77
C LEU A 215 7.40 25.13 18.81
N GLU A 216 7.38 24.76 20.09
CA GLU A 216 7.40 25.71 21.21
C GLU A 216 8.63 26.63 21.14
N LYS A 217 9.83 26.05 20.94
CA LYS A 217 11.07 26.83 20.80
C LYS A 217 11.06 27.73 19.57
N LEU A 218 10.55 27.27 18.43
CA LEU A 218 10.45 28.08 17.21
C LEU A 218 9.51 29.27 17.40
N LEU A 219 8.38 29.07 18.07
CA LEU A 219 7.42 30.13 18.40
C LEU A 219 8.01 31.12 19.41
N ALA A 220 8.64 30.62 20.49
CA ALA A 220 9.26 31.45 21.51
C ALA A 220 10.43 32.27 20.97
N GLY A 221 11.22 31.70 20.06
CA GLY A 221 12.33 32.37 19.38
C GLY A 221 11.90 33.36 18.28
N GLY A 222 10.60 33.46 17.99
CA GLY A 222 10.09 34.31 16.90
C GLY A 222 10.56 33.87 15.51
N ILE A 223 11.06 32.64 15.37
CA ILE A 223 11.50 32.05 14.11
C ILE A 223 10.28 31.71 13.24
N VAL A 224 9.16 31.40 13.90
CA VAL A 224 7.86 31.19 13.28
C VAL A 224 6.77 31.87 14.10
N LYS A 225 5.61 32.15 13.50
CA LYS A 225 4.43 32.71 14.17
C LYS A 225 3.16 31.99 13.76
N ASN A 226 2.12 32.02 14.58
CA ASN A 226 0.82 31.46 14.21
C ASN A 226 0.20 32.23 13.03
N VAL A 227 -0.41 31.51 12.10
CA VAL A 227 -1.20 32.13 11.03
C VAL A 227 -2.48 32.72 11.62
N LYS A 228 -2.83 33.95 11.23
CA LYS A 228 -4.07 34.60 11.72
C LYS A 228 -5.29 33.78 11.29
N ASN A 229 -6.20 33.53 12.23
CA ASN A 229 -7.44 32.79 12.03
C ASN A 229 -7.25 31.34 11.54
N ASN A 230 -6.06 30.76 11.73
CA ASN A 230 -5.83 29.35 11.44
C ASN A 230 -4.81 28.76 12.42
N ASP A 231 -5.29 27.90 13.31
CA ASP A 231 -4.52 27.29 14.40
C ASP A 231 -3.64 26.11 13.94
N LYS A 232 -3.88 25.57 12.74
CA LYS A 232 -3.15 24.42 12.20
C LYS A 232 -1.79 24.78 11.62
N TYR A 233 -1.58 26.04 11.25
CA TYR A 233 -0.42 26.47 10.49
C TYR A 233 0.42 27.53 11.22
N ILE A 234 1.70 27.56 10.86
CA ILE A 234 2.65 28.61 11.21
C ILE A 234 3.20 29.28 9.95
N GLU A 235 3.68 30.51 10.09
CA GLU A 235 4.37 31.29 9.07
C GLU A 235 5.83 31.48 9.53
N TRP A 236 6.78 31.25 8.63
CA TRP A 236 8.20 31.50 8.90
C TRP A 236 8.49 33.00 8.99
N ALA A 237 9.42 33.39 9.85
CA ALA A 237 10.05 34.70 9.75
C ALA A 237 10.83 34.82 8.42
N SER A 238 11.11 36.06 8.02
CA SER A 238 11.84 36.32 6.78
C SER A 238 13.32 36.01 6.98
N PHE A 239 13.83 35.05 6.21
CA PHE A 239 15.25 34.72 6.13
C PHE A 239 15.68 34.79 4.67
N SER A 240 16.87 35.35 4.44
CA SER A 240 17.44 35.52 3.09
C SER A 240 18.28 34.32 2.68
N THR A 241 18.90 33.63 3.65
CA THR A 241 19.74 32.45 3.41
C THR A 241 19.53 31.37 4.47
N GLN A 242 19.99 30.15 4.17
CA GLN A 242 19.93 29.03 5.12
C GLN A 242 20.82 29.28 6.34
N GLU A 243 21.98 29.92 6.15
CA GLU A 243 22.92 30.26 7.22
C GLU A 243 22.31 31.24 8.23
N GLU A 244 21.50 32.19 7.75
CA GLU A 244 20.77 33.13 8.61
C GLU A 244 19.78 32.39 9.53
N LEU A 245 19.01 31.46 8.96
CA LEU A 245 18.11 30.60 9.74
C LEU A 245 18.89 29.74 10.74
N GLN A 246 19.97 29.08 10.30
CA GLN A 246 20.78 28.22 11.17
C GLN A 246 21.41 28.99 12.33
N SER A 247 21.84 30.24 12.11
CA SER A 247 22.30 31.12 13.20
C SER A 247 21.21 31.35 14.24
N LYS A 248 19.98 31.65 13.80
CA LYS A 248 18.83 31.86 14.69
C LYS A 248 18.40 30.60 15.45
N LEU A 249 18.46 29.44 14.79
CA LEU A 249 18.19 28.15 15.45
C LEU A 249 19.28 27.84 16.49
N LYS A 250 20.55 28.10 16.18
CA LYS A 250 21.65 27.92 17.13
C LYS A 250 21.48 28.81 18.37
N GLU A 251 21.14 30.09 18.17
CA GLU A 251 20.83 31.04 19.26
C GLU A 251 19.66 30.56 20.14
N SER A 252 18.70 29.84 19.54
CA SER A 252 17.54 29.27 20.24
C SER A 252 17.80 27.91 20.88
N GLY A 253 19.07 27.45 20.89
CA GLY A 253 19.47 26.22 21.57
C GLY A 253 18.99 24.94 20.90
N PHE A 254 18.91 24.91 19.56
CA PHE A 254 18.67 23.69 18.79
C PHE A 254 19.96 22.87 18.60
N SER A 255 19.80 21.54 18.53
CA SER A 255 20.93 20.64 18.24
C SER A 255 21.35 20.73 16.76
N THR A 256 22.55 20.28 16.39
CA THR A 256 23.00 20.25 14.99
C THR A 256 22.02 19.52 14.08
N LYS A 257 21.52 18.37 14.53
CA LYS A 257 20.54 17.58 13.77
C LYS A 257 19.21 18.31 13.62
N ASP A 258 18.69 18.91 14.69
CA ASP A 258 17.44 19.70 14.59
C ASP A 258 17.63 20.89 13.65
N MET A 259 18.80 21.53 13.67
CA MET A 259 19.10 22.64 12.75
C MET A 259 19.08 22.19 11.29
N GLU A 260 19.67 21.03 10.96
CA GLU A 260 19.62 20.46 9.61
C GLU A 260 18.19 20.12 9.19
N ASP A 261 17.43 19.42 10.04
CA ASP A 261 16.05 19.02 9.76
C ASP A 261 15.13 20.23 9.55
N ILE A 262 15.21 21.23 10.44
CA ILE A 262 14.40 22.45 10.39
C ILE A 262 14.81 23.32 9.19
N SER A 263 16.11 23.44 8.91
CA SER A 263 16.60 24.20 7.76
C SER A 263 16.17 23.57 6.44
N SER A 264 16.21 22.25 6.35
CA SER A 264 15.68 21.49 5.21
C SER A 264 14.19 21.76 5.04
N LEU A 265 13.40 21.72 6.13
CA LEU A 265 11.97 22.01 6.09
C LEU A 265 11.67 23.46 5.66
N TRP A 266 12.41 24.44 6.16
CA TRP A 266 12.28 25.83 5.73
C TRP A 266 12.64 26.00 4.25
N TYR A 267 13.78 25.45 3.83
CA TYR A 267 14.23 25.53 2.44
C TYR A 267 13.21 24.90 1.50
N GLN A 268 12.67 23.74 1.85
CA GLN A 268 11.56 23.13 1.13
C GLN A 268 10.34 24.06 1.07
N THR A 269 9.99 24.73 2.16
CA THR A 269 8.86 25.67 2.22
C THR A 269 9.06 26.89 1.31
N ILE A 270 10.27 27.43 1.24
CA ILE A 270 10.61 28.54 0.33
C ILE A 270 10.66 28.07 -1.12
N LYS A 271 11.28 26.92 -1.40
CA LYS A 271 11.34 26.30 -2.72
C LYS A 271 9.93 26.09 -3.29
N ARG A 272 8.97 25.64 -2.47
CA ARG A 272 7.54 25.51 -2.85
C ARG A 272 6.93 26.83 -3.32
N LYS A 273 7.20 27.94 -2.63
CA LYS A 273 6.73 29.27 -3.06
C LYS A 273 7.33 29.69 -4.40
N LEU A 274 8.62 29.41 -4.62
CA LEU A 274 9.26 29.67 -5.91
C LEU A 274 8.62 28.85 -7.04
N GLN A 275 8.44 27.54 -6.84
CA GLN A 275 7.85 26.63 -7.83
C GLN A 275 6.36 26.92 -8.10
N SER A 276 5.59 27.35 -7.09
CA SER A 276 4.21 27.81 -7.31
C SER A 276 4.12 29.11 -8.10
N MET A 277 5.14 29.97 -8.05
CA MET A 277 5.18 31.13 -8.94
C MET A 277 5.48 30.72 -10.40
N GLU A 278 6.10 29.56 -10.62
CA GLU A 278 6.42 29.01 -11.94
C GLU A 278 5.25 28.21 -12.57
N SER A 279 4.33 27.67 -11.76
CA SER A 279 3.23 26.80 -12.22
C SER A 279 2.08 27.53 -12.93
N GLY A 280 2.00 28.86 -12.82
CA GLY A 280 1.01 29.69 -13.50
C GLY A 280 1.64 30.62 -14.52
N HIS A 281 2.13 30.09 -15.65
CA HIS A 281 2.61 30.90 -16.76
C HIS A 281 1.60 30.97 -17.90
N VAL A 282 1.68 32.06 -18.65
CA VAL A 282 0.83 32.30 -19.81
C VAL A 282 1.68 32.95 -20.89
N ASP A 283 1.49 32.50 -22.13
CA ASP A 283 2.07 33.15 -23.29
C ASP A 283 1.46 34.56 -23.41
N LYS A 284 2.32 35.59 -23.48
CA LYS A 284 1.93 37.00 -23.59
C LYS A 284 1.00 37.25 -24.78
N ASN A 285 1.09 36.43 -25.83
CA ASN A 285 0.26 36.52 -27.04
C ASN A 285 -1.20 36.08 -26.83
N LYS A 286 -1.53 35.47 -25.69
CA LYS A 286 -2.92 35.13 -25.34
C LYS A 286 -3.76 36.36 -24.95
N PHE A 287 -3.13 37.52 -24.77
CA PHE A 287 -3.81 38.76 -24.45
C PHE A 287 -3.61 39.81 -25.54
N ARG A 288 -4.59 40.69 -25.69
CA ARG A 288 -4.39 41.96 -26.41
C ARG A 288 -3.32 42.77 -25.69
N ARG A 289 -2.56 43.57 -26.44
CA ARG A 289 -1.43 44.35 -25.92
C ARG A 289 -1.84 45.27 -24.78
N GLU A 290 -3.01 45.89 -24.87
CA GLU A 290 -3.58 46.79 -23.87
C GLU A 290 -3.94 46.03 -22.58
N THR A 291 -4.58 44.87 -22.71
CA THR A 291 -4.96 44.01 -21.58
C THR A 291 -3.72 43.47 -20.88
N LEU A 292 -2.72 42.97 -21.63
CA LEU A 292 -1.44 42.53 -21.06
C LEU A 292 -0.76 43.64 -20.25
N LYS A 293 -0.74 44.87 -20.79
CA LYS A 293 -0.16 46.02 -20.10
C LYS A 293 -0.89 46.31 -18.79
N LYS A 294 -2.23 46.30 -18.78
CA LYS A 294 -3.02 46.48 -17.55
C LYS A 294 -2.69 45.39 -16.53
N LEU A 295 -2.65 44.12 -16.95
CA LEU A 295 -2.36 42.98 -16.09
C LEU A 295 -0.96 43.06 -15.46
N LEU A 296 0.06 43.48 -16.21
CA LEU A 296 1.42 43.68 -15.69
C LEU A 296 1.48 44.86 -14.72
N GLN A 297 0.83 45.99 -15.05
CA GLN A 297 0.82 47.20 -14.22
C GLN A 297 0.05 47.01 -12.91
N SER A 298 -1.06 46.27 -12.93
CA SER A 298 -1.82 45.93 -11.74
C SER A 298 -1.15 44.84 -10.90
N GLY A 299 0.01 44.35 -11.34
CA GLY A 299 0.72 43.24 -10.71
C GLY A 299 -0.10 41.96 -10.69
N ILE A 300 -1.01 41.77 -11.64
CA ILE A 300 -1.78 40.53 -11.86
C ILE A 300 -0.95 39.53 -12.67
N LEU A 301 -0.10 40.06 -13.56
CA LEU A 301 0.96 39.33 -14.22
C LEU A 301 2.33 39.88 -13.80
N ARG A 302 3.38 39.06 -13.86
CA ARG A 302 4.79 39.48 -13.71
C ARG A 302 5.61 39.00 -14.91
N GLU A 303 6.59 39.80 -15.30
CA GLU A 303 7.53 39.40 -16.35
C GLU A 303 8.60 38.44 -15.83
N PHE A 304 8.96 37.43 -16.63
CA PHE A 304 10.18 36.66 -16.43
C PHE A 304 11.32 37.29 -17.20
N SER A 305 12.45 37.54 -16.53
CA SER A 305 13.63 38.09 -17.19
C SER A 305 14.37 37.07 -18.07
N LEU A 306 14.06 35.77 -17.96
CA LEU A 306 14.81 34.70 -18.63
C LEU A 306 14.07 34.02 -19.81
N LYS A 307 12.79 34.31 -20.04
CA LYS A 307 12.03 33.85 -21.21
C LYS A 307 11.18 34.99 -21.77
N GLY A 308 11.53 35.50 -22.95
CA GLY A 308 10.99 36.76 -23.47
C GLY A 308 9.47 36.79 -23.73
N ASN A 309 8.85 35.65 -24.02
CA ASN A 309 7.45 35.58 -24.45
C ASN A 309 6.46 35.06 -23.38
N GLU A 310 6.92 34.77 -22.17
CA GLU A 310 6.08 34.27 -21.07
C GLU A 310 5.88 35.33 -19.98
N ALA A 311 4.71 35.33 -19.36
CA ALA A 311 4.40 36.08 -18.14
C ALA A 311 3.77 35.14 -17.10
N PHE A 312 3.89 35.48 -15.81
CA PHE A 312 3.34 34.67 -14.72
C PHE A 312 2.16 35.32 -14.05
N TRP A 313 1.13 34.54 -13.76
CA TRP A 313 0.05 34.92 -12.87
C TRP A 313 0.60 35.14 -11.47
N THR A 314 0.29 36.29 -10.87
CA THR A 314 0.35 36.39 -9.41
C THR A 314 -0.78 35.55 -8.82
N SER A 315 -0.52 34.81 -7.76
CA SER A 315 -1.48 33.83 -7.23
C SER A 315 -2.84 34.47 -6.88
N PHE A 316 -3.91 33.80 -7.33
CA PHE A 316 -5.29 34.09 -6.96
C PHE A 316 -5.94 32.78 -6.51
N SER A 317 -6.51 32.77 -5.32
CA SER A 317 -7.07 31.56 -4.70
C SER A 317 -8.51 31.27 -5.12
N THR A 318 -9.22 32.27 -5.65
CA THR A 318 -10.59 32.11 -6.14
C THR A 318 -10.82 32.98 -7.36
N GLU A 319 -11.79 32.61 -8.18
CA GLU A 319 -12.27 33.46 -9.25
C GLU A 319 -12.78 34.81 -8.72
N GLN A 320 -13.41 34.84 -7.54
CA GLN A 320 -13.88 36.07 -6.91
C GLN A 320 -12.71 37.01 -6.57
N GLU A 321 -11.59 36.47 -6.06
CA GLU A 321 -10.37 37.23 -5.81
C GLU A 321 -9.77 37.77 -7.11
N MET A 322 -9.69 36.93 -8.15
CA MET A 322 -9.23 37.34 -9.46
C MET A 322 -10.12 38.45 -10.04
N ARG A 323 -11.45 38.30 -9.99
CA ARG A 323 -12.42 39.33 -10.40
C ARG A 323 -12.24 40.63 -9.62
N SER A 324 -12.01 40.55 -8.32
CA SER A 324 -11.76 41.73 -7.47
C SER A 324 -10.49 42.45 -7.90
N LYS A 325 -9.44 41.70 -8.24
CA LYS A 325 -8.16 42.25 -8.71
C LYS A 325 -8.26 42.83 -10.12
N LEU A 326 -8.94 42.16 -11.04
CA LEU A 326 -9.25 42.68 -12.38
C LEU A 326 -10.02 44.00 -12.28
N SER A 327 -11.03 44.06 -11.41
CA SER A 327 -11.80 45.27 -11.16
C SER A 327 -10.93 46.41 -10.62
N ALA A 328 -10.06 46.12 -9.65
CA ALA A 328 -9.07 47.09 -9.15
C ALA A 328 -8.07 47.54 -10.22
N GLY A 329 -7.74 46.65 -11.17
CA GLY A 329 -6.92 46.93 -12.35
C GLY A 329 -7.67 47.57 -13.52
N SER A 330 -8.93 48.00 -13.34
CA SER A 330 -9.78 48.58 -14.38
C SER A 330 -10.01 47.66 -15.60
N ILE A 331 -10.19 46.36 -15.34
CA ILE A 331 -10.54 45.33 -16.31
C ILE A 331 -11.94 44.80 -15.96
N PHE A 332 -12.92 45.02 -16.86
CA PHE A 332 -14.34 44.75 -16.59
C PHE A 332 -15.03 44.06 -17.79
N GLY A 333 -16.25 43.57 -17.55
CA GLY A 333 -17.12 43.05 -18.62
C GLY A 333 -16.48 41.92 -19.42
N SER A 334 -16.61 41.98 -20.75
CA SER A 334 -16.06 40.96 -21.66
C SER A 334 -14.53 40.85 -21.59
N GLU A 335 -13.80 41.94 -21.33
CA GLU A 335 -12.34 41.92 -21.14
C GLU A 335 -11.98 41.09 -19.91
N ALA A 336 -12.71 41.26 -18.80
CA ALA A 336 -12.52 40.45 -17.60
C ALA A 336 -12.84 38.97 -17.84
N GLU A 337 -13.92 38.66 -18.56
CA GLU A 337 -14.25 37.27 -18.91
C GLU A 337 -13.20 36.62 -19.83
N GLU A 338 -12.62 37.39 -20.76
CA GLU A 338 -11.55 36.91 -21.64
C GLU A 338 -10.29 36.59 -20.83
N VAL A 339 -9.90 37.49 -19.91
CA VAL A 339 -8.79 37.24 -18.98
C VAL A 339 -9.07 36.06 -18.06
N LEU A 340 -10.28 35.95 -17.51
CA LEU A 340 -10.68 34.82 -16.66
C LEU A 340 -10.69 33.51 -17.43
N SER A 341 -11.11 33.52 -18.70
CA SER A 341 -11.05 32.34 -19.57
C SER A 341 -9.62 31.88 -19.79
N VAL A 342 -8.70 32.82 -20.07
CA VAL A 342 -7.27 32.50 -20.21
C VAL A 342 -6.69 32.05 -18.87
N TRP A 343 -7.01 32.75 -17.78
CA TRP A 343 -6.61 32.39 -16.42
C TRP A 343 -7.09 30.99 -16.08
N ARG A 344 -8.38 30.65 -16.17
CA ARG A 344 -8.89 29.28 -15.93
C ARG A 344 -8.19 28.20 -16.77
N LYS A 345 -7.73 28.52 -17.97
CA LYS A 345 -7.02 27.59 -18.88
C LYS A 345 -5.53 27.45 -18.59
N THR A 346 -4.92 28.45 -17.96
CA THR A 346 -3.45 28.57 -17.81
C THR A 346 -3.00 28.67 -16.36
N THR A 347 -3.91 29.04 -15.47
CA THR A 347 -3.77 28.93 -14.03
C THR A 347 -3.89 27.46 -13.70
N LYS A 348 -2.76 26.87 -13.37
CA LYS A 348 -2.74 25.56 -12.77
C LYS A 348 -3.04 25.80 -11.31
N SER A 349 -4.30 25.66 -10.91
CA SER A 349 -4.68 25.66 -9.50
C SER A 349 -4.03 24.44 -8.83
N GLY A 350 -2.83 24.64 -8.29
CA GLY A 350 -1.97 23.58 -7.80
C GLY A 350 -0.54 24.07 -7.64
N TYR A 351 0.09 23.78 -6.49
CA TYR A 351 1.56 23.81 -6.41
C TYR A 351 2.12 22.85 -7.43
N ASP A 352 3.27 23.21 -7.98
CA ASP A 352 4.21 22.19 -8.39
C ASP A 352 4.79 21.52 -7.13
N ASN A 353 4.01 20.60 -6.55
CA ASN A 353 4.48 19.57 -5.62
C ASN A 353 4.91 18.32 -6.40
N THR A 354 5.23 18.46 -7.69
CA THR A 354 5.24 17.33 -8.62
C THR A 354 6.51 16.50 -8.49
N GLY A 355 7.57 17.07 -7.91
CA GLY A 355 8.91 16.52 -7.95
C GLY A 355 9.67 16.88 -9.22
N LEU A 356 9.15 17.81 -10.04
CA LEU A 356 9.72 18.19 -11.32
C LEU A 356 11.17 18.65 -11.16
N ALA A 357 12.08 17.92 -11.79
CA ALA A 357 13.50 18.23 -11.82
C ALA A 357 13.96 18.69 -13.20
N TRP A 358 13.21 18.36 -14.25
CA TRP A 358 13.59 18.68 -15.62
C TRP A 358 12.40 18.61 -16.57
N ASP A 359 12.30 19.60 -17.46
CA ASP A 359 11.27 19.69 -18.49
C ASP A 359 11.91 20.07 -19.84
N LYS A 360 11.65 19.24 -20.86
CA LYS A 360 11.97 19.48 -22.27
C LYS A 360 10.76 19.22 -23.17
N GLY A 361 9.59 19.72 -22.77
CA GLY A 361 8.34 19.63 -23.52
C GLY A 361 7.64 18.29 -23.27
N LYS A 362 7.80 17.33 -24.18
CA LYS A 362 7.21 15.99 -24.02
C LYS A 362 8.05 15.06 -23.15
N VAL A 363 9.24 15.49 -22.72
CA VAL A 363 10.11 14.72 -21.82
C VAL A 363 10.23 15.46 -20.50
N VAL A 364 9.75 14.81 -19.44
CA VAL A 364 9.67 15.40 -18.10
C VAL A 364 10.27 14.43 -17.10
N ALA A 365 11.05 14.91 -16.14
CA ALA A 365 11.62 14.07 -15.08
C ALA A 365 11.15 14.54 -13.71
N TYR A 366 10.72 13.59 -12.87
CA TYR A 366 10.34 13.82 -11.48
C TYR A 366 11.19 13.00 -10.54
N LEU A 367 11.55 13.61 -9.42
CA LEU A 367 12.28 13.00 -8.31
C LEU A 367 11.34 12.92 -7.11
N LEU A 368 11.41 11.79 -6.38
CA LEU A 368 10.57 11.57 -5.22
C LEU A 368 11.08 12.31 -3.98
N ASN A 369 12.40 12.42 -3.80
CA ASN A 369 12.91 12.98 -2.56
C ASN A 369 12.46 14.42 -2.39
N ASN A 370 12.00 14.72 -1.18
CA ASN A 370 11.45 16.03 -0.80
C ASN A 370 10.12 16.40 -1.49
N LYS A 371 9.52 15.50 -2.27
CA LYS A 371 8.17 15.67 -2.79
C LYS A 371 7.16 15.53 -1.65
N ILE A 372 6.10 16.34 -1.68
CA ILE A 372 5.05 16.33 -0.65
C ILE A 372 3.71 15.92 -1.24
N ASN A 373 2.88 15.31 -0.42
CA ASN A 373 1.53 14.93 -0.75
C ASN A 373 0.64 16.18 -0.72
N ILE A 374 -0.08 16.43 -1.81
CA ILE A 374 -0.88 17.65 -2.00
C ILE A 374 -2.10 17.71 -1.08
N TRP A 375 -2.51 16.59 -0.49
CA TRP A 375 -3.72 16.48 0.32
C TRP A 375 -3.46 16.72 1.81
N ASN A 376 -2.23 16.54 2.28
CA ASN A 376 -1.88 16.60 3.70
C ASN A 376 -0.50 17.19 4.00
N GLU A 377 0.26 17.62 2.99
CA GLU A 377 1.58 18.24 3.10
C GLU A 377 2.70 17.37 3.74
N GLN A 378 2.44 16.07 3.93
CA GLN A 378 3.42 15.10 4.40
C GLN A 378 4.33 14.64 3.24
N ALA A 379 5.42 13.93 3.55
CA ALA A 379 6.22 13.28 2.51
C ALA A 379 5.32 12.34 1.69
N THR A 380 5.41 12.42 0.37
CA THR A 380 4.63 11.53 -0.51
C THR A 380 5.44 10.31 -0.91
N GLU A 381 4.74 9.21 -1.10
CA GLU A 381 5.22 8.02 -1.80
C GLU A 381 5.02 8.14 -3.32
N TRP A 382 4.12 9.00 -3.79
CA TRP A 382 3.80 9.18 -5.21
C TRP A 382 4.93 9.88 -5.97
N ILE A 383 5.68 9.14 -6.79
CA ILE A 383 6.67 9.68 -7.73
C ILE A 383 5.95 10.46 -8.83
N VAL A 384 4.98 9.82 -9.47
CA VAL A 384 4.12 10.40 -10.51
C VAL A 384 2.70 10.28 -10.02
N ASN A 385 1.96 11.37 -10.08
CA ASN A 385 0.53 11.35 -9.85
C ASN A 385 -0.13 12.16 -10.96
N SER A 386 -1.43 12.01 -11.13
CA SER A 386 -2.20 12.76 -12.12
C SER A 386 -2.29 14.29 -11.88
N THR A 387 -1.60 14.80 -10.87
CA THR A 387 -1.34 16.23 -10.69
C THR A 387 0.09 16.64 -11.08
N ALA A 388 0.90 15.69 -11.57
CA ALA A 388 2.27 15.93 -12.01
C ALA A 388 2.25 16.71 -13.34
N TYR A 389 2.93 17.86 -13.37
CA TYR A 389 2.90 18.82 -14.47
C TYR A 389 3.51 18.24 -15.76
N ALA A 390 2.71 17.98 -16.79
CA ALA A 390 3.16 17.50 -18.11
C ALA A 390 3.16 18.59 -19.22
N GLY A 391 2.94 19.86 -18.86
CA GLY A 391 2.74 20.93 -19.84
C GLY A 391 1.46 20.75 -20.67
N GLU A 392 1.50 21.07 -21.96
CA GLU A 392 0.38 20.93 -22.92
C GLU A 392 0.08 19.46 -23.31
N ASN A 393 0.87 18.50 -22.80
CA ASN A 393 0.82 17.09 -23.17
C ASN A 393 0.12 16.20 -22.12
N GLU A 394 -0.70 16.78 -21.24
CA GLU A 394 -1.42 16.04 -20.19
C GLU A 394 -2.65 15.28 -20.77
N PRO A 395 -2.96 14.05 -20.29
CA PRO A 395 -2.42 13.42 -19.09
C PRO A 395 -1.56 12.19 -19.35
N PHE A 396 -0.47 12.11 -18.58
CA PHE A 396 0.14 10.82 -18.27
C PHE A 396 -0.89 9.95 -17.54
N THR A 397 -1.26 8.86 -18.18
CA THR A 397 -2.34 7.98 -17.77
C THR A 397 -1.93 7.15 -16.57
N VAL A 398 -0.63 6.89 -16.36
CA VAL A 398 -0.14 6.04 -15.27
C VAL A 398 0.41 6.86 -14.11
N GLY A 399 0.02 6.50 -12.89
CA GLY A 399 0.55 7.06 -11.64
C GLY A 399 1.46 6.04 -10.99
N VAL A 400 2.53 6.46 -10.33
CA VAL A 400 3.51 5.56 -9.71
C VAL A 400 3.88 6.06 -8.33
N SER A 401 3.83 5.19 -7.34
CA SER A 401 4.33 5.40 -5.98
C SER A 401 5.48 4.44 -5.65
N ASN A 402 6.27 4.81 -4.65
CA ASN A 402 7.35 4.01 -4.09
C ASN A 402 7.26 4.02 -2.56
N VAL A 403 7.26 2.84 -1.95
CA VAL A 403 7.32 2.70 -0.50
C VAL A 403 8.56 1.89 -0.15
N ILE A 404 9.29 2.39 0.85
CA ILE A 404 10.57 1.83 1.28
C ILE A 404 10.62 1.76 2.81
N ALA A 405 11.16 0.66 3.34
CA ALA A 405 11.52 0.56 4.74
C ALA A 405 12.77 1.42 5.03
N LYS A 406 12.70 2.28 6.05
CA LYS A 406 13.83 3.18 6.41
C LYS A 406 15.10 2.47 6.85
N LYS A 407 14.98 1.19 7.22
CA LYS A 407 16.06 0.30 7.63
C LYS A 407 15.71 -1.10 7.15
N GLU A 408 16.72 -1.94 7.02
CA GLU A 408 16.53 -3.36 6.79
C GLU A 408 15.76 -3.98 7.97
N LEU A 409 14.81 -4.85 7.62
CA LEU A 409 13.93 -5.54 8.55
C LEU A 409 14.45 -6.97 8.74
N SER A 410 15.04 -7.23 9.90
CA SER A 410 15.64 -8.54 10.23
C SER A 410 14.61 -9.65 10.45
N GLU A 411 13.34 -9.30 10.62
CA GLU A 411 12.21 -10.20 10.81
C GLU A 411 10.97 -9.62 10.13
N PRO A 412 9.96 -10.47 9.80
CA PRO A 412 8.67 -10.00 9.35
C PRO A 412 8.01 -9.04 10.33
N VAL A 413 7.54 -7.90 9.82
CA VAL A 413 6.80 -6.90 10.60
C VAL A 413 5.52 -6.52 9.88
N ALA A 414 4.55 -6.00 10.62
CA ALA A 414 3.34 -5.44 10.05
C ALA A 414 3.70 -4.27 9.11
N PHE A 415 3.13 -4.23 7.92
CA PHE A 415 3.40 -3.17 6.93
C PHE A 415 2.99 -1.79 7.46
N LYS A 416 1.94 -1.73 8.29
CA LYS A 416 1.54 -0.51 9.01
C LYS A 416 2.64 0.10 9.88
N SER A 417 3.66 -0.67 10.29
CA SER A 417 4.81 -0.13 11.02
C SER A 417 5.69 0.80 10.16
N ILE A 418 5.69 0.62 8.84
CA ILE A 418 6.41 1.47 7.89
C ILE A 418 5.48 2.40 7.10
N ARG A 419 4.22 2.01 6.89
CA ARG A 419 3.16 2.81 6.24
C ARG A 419 1.86 2.78 7.07
N PRO A 420 1.72 3.61 8.12
CA PRO A 420 0.54 3.59 9.00
C PRO A 420 -0.81 3.86 8.31
N GLY A 421 -0.80 4.47 7.12
CA GLY A 421 -1.99 4.77 6.33
C GLY A 421 -2.52 3.61 5.48
N GLU A 422 -1.90 2.42 5.55
CA GLU A 422 -2.41 1.23 4.85
C GLU A 422 -3.80 0.86 5.38
N SER A 423 -4.72 0.57 4.46
CA SER A 423 -6.07 0.09 4.77
C SER A 423 -6.50 -0.95 3.76
N LEU A 424 -7.34 -1.89 4.20
CA LEU A 424 -8.07 -2.77 3.30
C LEU A 424 -8.99 -1.93 2.41
N HIS A 425 -8.88 -2.07 1.10
CA HIS A 425 -9.64 -1.25 0.17
C HIS A 425 -9.85 -1.93 -1.16
N ARG A 426 -10.78 -1.39 -1.95
CA ARG A 426 -10.99 -1.77 -3.35
C ARG A 426 -11.09 -0.54 -4.24
N HIS A 427 -10.72 -0.72 -5.50
CA HIS A 427 -10.92 0.28 -6.55
C HIS A 427 -12.24 0.01 -7.29
N PRO A 428 -12.94 1.05 -7.79
CA PRO A 428 -14.25 0.89 -8.42
C PRO A 428 -14.17 0.06 -9.70
N GLN A 429 -15.24 -0.67 -9.98
CA GLN A 429 -15.46 -1.42 -11.23
C GLN A 429 -16.86 -1.08 -11.76
N THR A 430 -16.97 0.06 -12.45
CA THR A 430 -18.21 0.50 -13.09
C THR A 430 -17.93 0.90 -14.54
N ASP A 431 -18.98 1.09 -15.34
CA ASP A 431 -18.83 1.53 -16.74
C ASP A 431 -18.20 2.93 -16.88
N ASP A 432 -18.26 3.73 -15.82
CA ASP A 432 -17.73 5.09 -15.76
C ASP A 432 -16.43 5.22 -14.95
N LYS A 433 -16.02 4.20 -14.17
CA LYS A 433 -14.84 4.24 -13.31
C LYS A 433 -14.22 2.84 -13.17
N LYS A 434 -13.00 2.68 -13.64
CA LYS A 434 -12.17 1.48 -13.44
C LYS A 434 -10.76 1.90 -13.07
N GLN A 435 -10.12 1.16 -12.19
CA GLN A 435 -8.72 1.42 -11.90
C GLN A 435 -8.04 0.09 -11.57
N THR A 436 -7.01 -0.21 -12.35
CA THR A 436 -6.08 -1.31 -12.09
C THR A 436 -4.93 -0.78 -11.24
N GLU A 437 -4.51 -1.55 -10.24
CA GLU A 437 -3.35 -1.25 -9.41
C GLU A 437 -2.35 -2.40 -9.48
N CYS A 438 -1.06 -2.09 -9.66
CA CYS A 438 -0.03 -3.09 -9.85
C CYS A 438 1.06 -2.93 -8.79
N TYR A 439 1.35 -3.99 -8.03
CA TYR A 439 2.38 -4.03 -6.99
C TYR A 439 3.61 -4.75 -7.52
N LEU A 440 4.76 -4.08 -7.57
CA LEU A 440 6.05 -4.65 -7.97
C LEU A 440 7.04 -4.55 -6.81
N VAL A 441 7.47 -5.68 -6.26
CA VAL A 441 8.46 -5.68 -5.18
C VAL A 441 9.86 -5.54 -5.79
N THR A 442 10.60 -4.50 -5.42
CA THR A 442 11.97 -4.24 -5.92
C THR A 442 13.06 -4.53 -4.89
N GLY A 443 12.69 -4.79 -3.64
CA GLY A 443 13.58 -5.25 -2.57
C GLY A 443 12.79 -5.91 -1.44
N GLY A 444 13.38 -6.93 -0.81
CA GLY A 444 12.72 -7.67 0.28
C GLY A 444 11.53 -8.51 -0.19
N ARG A 445 10.53 -8.65 0.68
CA ARG A 445 9.27 -9.38 0.41
C ARG A 445 8.06 -8.69 1.02
N ALA A 446 6.90 -8.95 0.45
CA ALA A 446 5.58 -8.52 0.95
C ALA A 446 4.61 -9.69 1.05
N ALA A 447 3.75 -9.66 2.06
CA ALA A 447 2.53 -10.45 2.12
C ALA A 447 1.34 -9.57 1.69
N LEU A 448 0.83 -9.83 0.49
CA LEU A 448 -0.32 -9.15 -0.08
C LEU A 448 -1.59 -9.95 0.24
N LEU A 449 -2.54 -9.32 0.94
CA LEU A 449 -3.89 -9.83 1.13
C LEU A 449 -4.76 -9.41 -0.06
N THR A 450 -5.53 -10.37 -0.56
CA THR A 450 -6.60 -10.13 -1.52
C THR A 450 -7.85 -10.91 -1.13
N ILE A 451 -9.03 -10.39 -1.47
CA ILE A 451 -10.31 -11.07 -1.26
C ILE A 451 -10.88 -11.48 -2.61
N HIS A 452 -11.10 -12.79 -2.81
CA HIS A 452 -11.77 -13.35 -3.99
C HIS A 452 -12.95 -14.16 -3.51
N ASP A 453 -14.13 -13.98 -4.12
CA ASP A 453 -15.36 -14.67 -3.72
C ASP A 453 -15.64 -14.62 -2.19
N GLY A 454 -15.31 -13.48 -1.56
CA GLY A 454 -15.47 -13.26 -0.12
C GLY A 454 -14.44 -13.99 0.76
N LYS A 455 -13.47 -14.69 0.18
CA LYS A 455 -12.43 -15.43 0.91
C LYS A 455 -11.11 -14.67 0.93
N PRO A 456 -10.38 -14.66 2.05
CA PRO A 456 -9.06 -14.05 2.14
C PRO A 456 -7.95 -14.96 1.62
N HIS A 457 -7.11 -14.41 0.74
CA HIS A 457 -5.93 -15.07 0.17
C HIS A 457 -4.68 -14.25 0.48
N ILE A 458 -3.60 -14.91 0.86
CA ILE A 458 -2.30 -14.27 1.07
C ILE A 458 -1.29 -14.73 0.03
N SER A 459 -0.86 -13.80 -0.80
CA SER A 459 0.22 -13.97 -1.77
C SER A 459 1.52 -13.41 -1.20
N ILE A 460 2.59 -14.22 -1.24
CA ILE A 460 3.93 -13.74 -0.86
C ILE A 460 4.63 -13.28 -2.13
N LEU A 461 4.94 -11.99 -2.18
CA LEU A 461 5.68 -11.36 -3.27
C LEU A 461 7.14 -11.23 -2.85
N GLN A 462 8.05 -11.68 -3.70
CA GLN A 462 9.49 -11.48 -3.54
C GLN A 462 10.03 -10.47 -4.55
N THR A 463 11.30 -10.10 -4.39
CA THR A 463 11.97 -9.16 -5.31
C THR A 463 11.86 -9.62 -6.76
N GLY A 464 11.27 -8.76 -7.58
CA GLY A 464 10.99 -8.97 -8.99
C GLY A 464 9.57 -9.42 -9.32
N ASP A 465 8.79 -9.87 -8.33
CA ASP A 465 7.41 -10.27 -8.54
C ASP A 465 6.50 -9.05 -8.74
N MET A 466 5.48 -9.21 -9.58
CA MET A 466 4.45 -8.22 -9.84
C MET A 466 3.04 -8.83 -9.74
N ALA A 467 2.20 -8.25 -8.89
CA ALA A 467 0.77 -8.57 -8.81
C ALA A 467 -0.05 -7.44 -9.46
N VAL A 468 -0.87 -7.80 -10.45
CA VAL A 468 -1.82 -6.90 -11.14
C VAL A 468 -3.19 -7.09 -10.51
N ILE A 469 -3.68 -6.09 -9.79
CA ILE A 469 -4.97 -6.11 -9.11
C ILE A 469 -6.02 -5.52 -10.03
N ASN A 470 -6.96 -6.37 -10.46
CA ASN A 470 -8.05 -5.94 -11.32
C ASN A 470 -9.03 -5.03 -10.55
N PRO A 471 -9.74 -4.15 -11.26
CA PRO A 471 -10.79 -3.32 -10.65
C PRO A 471 -11.81 -4.19 -9.88
N GLY A 472 -12.28 -3.71 -8.73
CA GLY A 472 -13.26 -4.41 -7.89
C GLY A 472 -12.67 -5.27 -6.78
N ILE A 473 -11.39 -5.66 -6.89
CA ILE A 473 -10.74 -6.55 -5.92
C ILE A 473 -10.34 -5.81 -4.64
N THR A 474 -10.80 -6.34 -3.50
CA THR A 474 -10.39 -5.87 -2.18
C THR A 474 -9.01 -6.39 -1.83
N HIS A 475 -8.09 -5.51 -1.41
CA HIS A 475 -6.70 -5.87 -1.14
C HIS A 475 -6.01 -4.89 -0.19
N CYS A 476 -4.88 -5.33 0.38
CA CYS A 476 -3.89 -4.51 1.10
C CYS A 476 -2.58 -5.28 1.30
N VAL A 477 -1.48 -4.56 1.59
CA VAL A 477 -0.23 -5.20 2.04
C VAL A 477 -0.27 -5.35 3.56
N LEU A 478 -0.17 -6.58 4.08
CA LEU A 478 -0.28 -6.86 5.51
C LEU A 478 1.06 -6.79 6.23
N ALA A 479 2.09 -7.42 5.66
CA ALA A 479 3.38 -7.62 6.31
C ALA A 479 4.52 -7.59 5.31
N VAL A 480 5.72 -7.27 5.77
CA VAL A 480 6.93 -7.10 4.95
C VAL A 480 8.19 -7.50 5.71
N ASP A 481 9.26 -7.82 4.99
CA ASP A 481 10.59 -8.05 5.56
C ASP A 481 11.76 -7.73 4.61
N GLY A 482 12.99 -7.86 5.13
CA GLY A 482 14.22 -7.64 4.40
C GLY A 482 14.49 -6.16 4.08
N PRO A 483 15.28 -5.87 3.02
CA PRO A 483 15.51 -4.51 2.54
C PRO A 483 14.30 -4.02 1.72
N TYR A 484 13.14 -3.96 2.38
CA TYR A 484 11.85 -3.82 1.72
C TYR A 484 11.72 -2.54 0.88
N GLU A 485 11.42 -2.69 -0.40
CA GLU A 485 11.03 -1.63 -1.32
C GLU A 485 10.03 -2.18 -2.35
N HIS A 486 8.96 -1.43 -2.63
CA HIS A 486 8.05 -1.74 -3.73
C HIS A 486 7.65 -0.50 -4.52
N LEU A 487 7.33 -0.72 -5.80
CA LEU A 487 6.66 0.25 -6.65
C LEU A 487 5.19 -0.15 -6.78
N VAL A 488 4.29 0.81 -6.67
CA VAL A 488 2.87 0.60 -7.00
C VAL A 488 2.50 1.55 -8.11
N PHE A 489 1.94 1.04 -9.20
CA PHE A 489 1.44 1.89 -10.28
C PHE A 489 -0.02 1.66 -10.59
N GLN A 490 -0.73 2.74 -10.90
CA GLN A 490 -2.17 2.77 -11.12
C GLN A 490 -2.52 3.18 -12.54
N VAL A 491 -3.46 2.45 -13.15
CA VAL A 491 -3.91 2.65 -14.53
C VAL A 491 -5.45 2.76 -14.58
N PRO A 492 -6.00 3.93 -14.96
CA PRO A 492 -5.32 5.22 -14.99
C PRO A 492 -5.01 5.74 -13.57
N SER A 493 -4.17 6.76 -13.45
CA SER A 493 -3.91 7.46 -12.19
C SER A 493 -5.13 8.27 -11.77
N ALA A 494 -5.83 7.84 -10.73
CA ALA A 494 -6.96 8.56 -10.17
C ALA A 494 -6.60 9.47 -8.99
N PHE A 495 -5.31 9.77 -8.79
CA PHE A 495 -4.83 10.52 -7.61
C PHE A 495 -5.52 11.88 -7.45
N GLN A 496 -5.80 12.58 -8.55
CA GLN A 496 -6.51 13.87 -8.61
C GLN A 496 -8.00 13.78 -8.27
N TYR A 497 -8.59 12.58 -8.34
CA TYR A 497 -9.99 12.33 -8.02
C TYR A 497 -10.21 11.90 -6.56
N GLY A 498 -9.13 11.78 -5.77
CA GLY A 498 -9.20 11.54 -4.33
C GLY A 498 -9.89 10.23 -3.94
N LEU A 499 -10.62 10.25 -2.82
CA LEU A 499 -11.27 9.07 -2.21
C LEU A 499 -12.39 8.44 -3.07
N ILE A 500 -12.74 9.03 -4.22
CA ILE A 500 -13.82 8.52 -5.08
C ILE A 500 -13.41 7.23 -5.79
N PHE A 501 -12.10 6.99 -5.94
CA PHE A 501 -11.55 5.78 -6.56
C PHE A 501 -10.98 4.79 -5.53
N LYS A 502 -11.27 4.99 -4.24
CA LYS A 502 -10.83 4.11 -3.16
C LYS A 502 -11.97 3.90 -2.17
N ASP A 503 -12.51 2.69 -2.14
CA ASP A 503 -13.53 2.28 -1.18
C ASP A 503 -12.88 1.46 -0.06
N ASN A 504 -12.83 2.01 1.16
CA ASN A 504 -12.25 1.31 2.30
C ASN A 504 -13.21 0.20 2.75
N GLN A 505 -12.65 -0.95 3.08
CA GLN A 505 -13.41 -2.12 3.55
C GLN A 505 -13.01 -2.46 4.99
N ASN A 506 -13.87 -3.16 5.72
CA ASN A 506 -13.52 -3.70 7.04
C ASN A 506 -13.21 -5.19 6.92
N TYR A 507 -12.25 -5.67 7.70
CA TYR A 507 -11.92 -7.10 7.77
C TYR A 507 -13.14 -7.95 8.18
N SER A 508 -13.99 -7.42 9.07
CA SER A 508 -15.22 -8.06 9.53
C SER A 508 -16.21 -8.35 8.40
N ASP A 509 -16.19 -7.57 7.32
CA ASP A 509 -17.06 -7.76 6.15
C ASP A 509 -16.68 -9.06 5.39
N HIS A 510 -15.49 -9.59 5.66
CA HIS A 510 -14.93 -10.81 5.08
C HIS A 510 -14.70 -11.90 6.13
N SER A 511 -15.40 -11.80 7.27
CA SER A 511 -15.39 -12.84 8.30
C SER A 511 -14.00 -13.15 8.89
N VAL A 512 -13.10 -12.15 8.89
CA VAL A 512 -11.77 -12.23 9.51
C VAL A 512 -11.50 -10.99 10.36
N THR A 513 -10.61 -11.11 11.34
CA THR A 513 -10.06 -9.94 12.05
C THR A 513 -8.71 -9.53 11.48
N GLU A 514 -8.33 -8.27 11.67
CA GLU A 514 -7.00 -7.77 11.28
C GLU A 514 -5.88 -8.53 11.99
N GLU A 515 -6.08 -8.91 13.26
CA GLU A 515 -5.07 -9.60 14.07
C GLU A 515 -4.82 -11.02 13.60
N GLU A 516 -5.88 -11.78 13.29
CA GLU A 516 -5.78 -13.15 12.76
C GLU A 516 -5.05 -13.17 11.41
N ILE A 517 -5.49 -12.31 10.47
CA ILE A 517 -4.93 -12.27 9.12
C ILE A 517 -3.47 -11.79 9.11
N LEU A 518 -3.14 -10.81 9.97
CA LEU A 518 -1.78 -10.31 10.13
C LEU A 518 -0.87 -11.37 10.75
N SER A 519 -1.32 -12.08 11.78
CA SER A 519 -0.55 -13.15 12.43
C SER A 519 -0.22 -14.27 11.44
N PHE A 520 -1.18 -14.65 10.59
CA PHE A 520 -0.95 -15.61 9.52
C PHE A 520 0.06 -15.10 8.49
N ALA A 521 -0.07 -13.85 8.04
CA ALA A 521 0.87 -13.24 7.09
C ALA A 521 2.32 -13.20 7.62
N LEU A 522 2.50 -12.82 8.88
CA LEU A 522 3.81 -12.80 9.55
C LEU A 522 4.43 -14.20 9.64
N LYS A 523 3.63 -15.20 10.06
CA LYS A 523 4.06 -16.59 10.11
C LYS A 523 4.47 -17.09 8.72
N LYS A 524 3.67 -16.82 7.69
CA LYS A 524 3.94 -17.26 6.33
C LYS A 524 5.22 -16.64 5.75
N LEU A 525 5.46 -15.34 5.97
CA LEU A 525 6.73 -14.71 5.59
C LEU A 525 7.93 -15.36 6.28
N LYS A 526 7.80 -15.67 7.57
CA LYS A 526 8.85 -16.36 8.34
C LYS A 526 9.13 -17.76 7.80
N GLU A 527 8.09 -18.57 7.59
CA GLU A 527 8.21 -19.93 7.04
C GLU A 527 8.83 -19.94 5.64
N THR A 528 8.43 -18.98 4.81
CA THR A 528 9.00 -18.79 3.47
C THR A 528 10.47 -18.38 3.52
N SER A 529 10.91 -17.67 4.57
CA SER A 529 12.32 -17.36 4.80
C SER A 529 13.16 -18.58 5.11
N GLU A 530 12.57 -19.55 5.79
CA GLU A 530 13.22 -20.80 6.19
C GLU A 530 13.17 -21.84 5.06
N ASN A 531 12.18 -21.73 4.16
CA ASN A 531 11.94 -22.66 3.04
C ASN A 531 11.58 -21.91 1.74
N PRO A 532 12.54 -21.26 1.06
CA PRO A 532 12.27 -20.46 -0.14
C PRO A 532 11.74 -21.27 -1.33
N ASP A 533 11.95 -22.60 -1.36
CA ASP A 533 11.44 -23.49 -2.40
C ASP A 533 9.93 -23.80 -2.27
N LYS A 534 9.28 -23.34 -1.19
CA LYS A 534 7.84 -23.56 -0.90
C LYS A 534 6.98 -22.30 -1.10
N ILE A 535 7.43 -21.35 -1.91
CA ILE A 535 6.63 -20.16 -2.23
C ILE A 535 5.41 -20.58 -3.05
N ASP A 536 4.24 -20.62 -2.40
CA ASP A 536 2.96 -20.97 -3.01
C ASP A 536 2.70 -20.15 -4.28
N GLU A 537 2.47 -20.87 -5.38
CA GLU A 537 2.33 -20.27 -6.72
C GLU A 537 0.98 -19.59 -6.95
N GLU A 538 -0.03 -19.86 -6.10
CA GLU A 538 -1.42 -19.45 -6.29
C GLU A 538 -2.01 -18.64 -5.11
N GLY A 539 -1.17 -18.22 -4.17
CA GLY A 539 -1.61 -17.59 -2.92
C GLY A 539 -2.24 -18.62 -1.96
N THR A 540 -1.85 -18.59 -0.69
CA THR A 540 -2.45 -19.53 0.29
C THR A 540 -3.80 -18.97 0.70
N VAL A 541 -4.85 -19.77 0.51
CA VAL A 541 -6.13 -19.54 1.20
C VAL A 541 -5.85 -19.63 2.70
N VAL A 542 -6.20 -18.61 3.48
CA VAL A 542 -5.99 -18.68 4.92
C VAL A 542 -6.80 -19.86 5.48
N PRO A 543 -6.14 -20.89 6.07
CA PRO A 543 -6.84 -22.05 6.61
C PRO A 543 -7.75 -21.61 7.75
N GLY A 544 -9.00 -22.05 7.66
CA GLY A 544 -10.09 -21.65 8.53
C GLY A 544 -11.36 -21.82 7.74
N PHE A 545 -11.92 -23.03 7.78
CA PHE A 545 -13.28 -23.21 7.29
C PHE A 545 -14.16 -22.44 8.27
N TYR A 546 -14.63 -21.26 7.86
CA TYR A 546 -15.43 -20.39 8.69
C TYR A 546 -16.81 -20.20 8.08
N GLN A 547 -17.84 -20.41 8.89
CA GLN A 547 -19.21 -20.04 8.55
C GLN A 547 -19.75 -19.08 9.61
N SER A 548 -20.17 -17.88 9.20
CA SER A 548 -20.83 -16.92 10.08
C SER A 548 -22.31 -17.26 10.29
N GLY A 549 -22.76 -17.11 11.54
CA GLY A 549 -24.17 -17.04 11.91
C GLY A 549 -24.66 -15.60 11.92
N LYS A 550 -25.98 -15.39 11.89
CA LYS A 550 -26.54 -14.04 12.03
C LYS A 550 -26.83 -13.76 13.51
N LYS A 551 -26.26 -12.67 14.03
CA LYS A 551 -26.50 -12.21 15.41
C LYS A 551 -27.98 -11.87 15.64
N ASP A 552 -28.43 -12.03 16.88
CA ASP A 552 -29.77 -11.65 17.37
C ASP A 552 -30.92 -12.46 16.75
N ASP A 553 -30.69 -13.72 16.40
CA ASP A 553 -31.74 -14.61 15.93
C ASP A 553 -31.98 -15.93 16.71
N PRO A 554 -31.51 -16.14 17.96
CA PRO A 554 -31.77 -17.37 18.68
C PRO A 554 -33.25 -17.47 19.07
N TYR A 555 -33.69 -18.69 19.41
CA TYR A 555 -34.92 -18.89 20.16
C TYR A 555 -34.77 -18.36 21.59
N LEU A 556 -35.53 -17.32 21.92
CA LEU A 556 -35.44 -16.66 23.22
C LEU A 556 -36.17 -17.45 24.31
N LEU A 557 -35.45 -17.82 25.36
CA LEU A 557 -35.99 -18.41 26.60
C LEU A 557 -36.16 -17.37 27.71
N TYR A 558 -35.59 -16.17 27.55
CA TYR A 558 -35.68 -15.07 28.50
C TYR A 558 -35.16 -15.41 29.91
N ASP A 559 -34.16 -16.29 29.99
CA ASP A 559 -33.54 -16.74 31.23
C ASP A 559 -32.24 -16.00 31.57
N GLY A 560 -31.86 -15.01 30.75
CA GLY A 560 -30.65 -14.22 30.92
C GLY A 560 -29.44 -14.73 30.13
N PHE A 561 -29.51 -15.94 29.56
CA PHE A 561 -28.40 -16.61 28.86
C PHE A 561 -28.63 -16.75 27.34
N ASP A 562 -29.62 -16.03 26.80
CA ASP A 562 -29.95 -16.09 25.36
C ASP A 562 -28.76 -15.72 24.46
N SER A 563 -27.94 -14.75 24.86
CA SER A 563 -26.73 -14.36 24.12
C SER A 563 -25.64 -15.44 24.13
N SER A 564 -25.62 -16.29 25.16
CA SER A 564 -24.68 -17.41 25.26
C SER A 564 -25.10 -18.58 24.39
N ARG A 565 -26.30 -18.57 23.81
CA ARG A 565 -26.78 -19.59 22.86
C ARG A 565 -26.75 -19.13 21.40
N ASP A 566 -26.57 -17.83 21.16
CA ASP A 566 -26.55 -17.20 19.82
C ASP A 566 -25.21 -17.46 19.12
N ILE A 567 -25.22 -18.33 18.11
CA ILE A 567 -24.06 -18.74 17.32
C ILE A 567 -23.72 -17.65 16.32
N THR A 568 -22.50 -17.11 16.45
CA THR A 568 -21.97 -16.09 15.54
C THR A 568 -20.98 -16.65 14.53
N GLY A 569 -20.44 -17.84 14.77
CA GLY A 569 -19.75 -18.59 13.73
C GLY A 569 -19.19 -19.94 14.17
N LEU A 570 -18.66 -20.67 13.20
CA LEU A 570 -17.98 -21.96 13.39
C LEU A 570 -16.66 -21.95 12.65
N THR A 571 -15.59 -22.40 13.31
CA THR A 571 -14.29 -22.66 12.71
C THR A 571 -13.93 -24.15 12.81
N VAL A 572 -13.31 -24.71 11.75
CA VAL A 572 -12.75 -26.07 11.74
C VAL A 572 -11.29 -26.02 11.29
N GLU A 573 -10.40 -26.55 12.14
CA GLU A 573 -8.95 -26.60 11.94
C GLU A 573 -8.49 -28.07 11.99
N GLU A 574 -8.04 -28.62 10.86
CA GLU A 574 -7.64 -30.04 10.76
C GLU A 574 -6.39 -30.39 11.58
N GLY A 575 -5.49 -29.43 11.79
CA GLY A 575 -4.16 -29.68 12.35
C GLY A 575 -3.28 -30.56 11.46
N LYS A 576 -2.03 -30.78 11.86
CA LYS A 576 -1.14 -31.77 11.22
C LYS A 576 -1.63 -33.20 11.44
N SER A 577 -1.08 -34.18 10.73
CA SER A 577 -1.49 -35.59 10.81
C SER A 577 -1.50 -36.18 12.23
N ASP A 578 -0.65 -35.67 13.14
CA ASP A 578 -0.50 -36.10 14.53
C ASP A 578 -1.20 -35.16 15.55
N GLU A 579 -1.77 -34.05 15.07
CA GLU A 579 -2.53 -33.10 15.89
C GLU A 579 -4.03 -33.45 15.82
N PRO A 580 -4.82 -33.11 16.87
CA PRO A 580 -6.27 -33.32 16.84
C PRO A 580 -6.97 -32.36 15.86
N LEU A 581 -8.12 -32.78 15.34
CA LEU A 581 -9.06 -31.89 14.64
C LEU A 581 -9.69 -30.95 15.67
N HIS A 582 -9.55 -29.64 15.48
CA HIS A 582 -10.03 -28.62 16.40
C HIS A 582 -11.26 -27.90 15.82
N LEU A 583 -12.38 -27.92 16.55
CA LEU A 583 -13.60 -27.19 16.20
C LEU A 583 -13.85 -26.08 17.21
N THR A 584 -14.17 -24.88 16.74
CA THR A 584 -14.47 -23.73 17.59
C THR A 584 -15.83 -23.15 17.22
N LEU A 585 -16.78 -23.16 18.17
CA LEU A 585 -18.06 -22.48 18.05
C LEU A 585 -17.96 -21.10 18.70
N LYS A 586 -18.14 -20.03 17.93
CA LYS A 586 -18.20 -18.64 18.43
C LYS A 586 -19.64 -18.28 18.75
N LEU A 587 -19.84 -17.69 19.91
CA LEU A 587 -21.13 -17.24 20.44
C LEU A 587 -21.18 -15.72 20.46
N LYS A 588 -22.35 -15.13 20.75
CA LYS A 588 -22.49 -13.67 20.80
C LYS A 588 -21.91 -13.08 22.07
N ASP A 589 -22.16 -13.75 23.19
CA ASP A 589 -21.66 -13.39 24.53
C ASP A 589 -21.83 -14.62 25.44
N LEU A 590 -20.76 -15.40 25.59
CA LEU A 590 -20.73 -16.59 26.44
C LEU A 590 -20.53 -16.13 27.88
N GLN A 591 -21.62 -16.02 28.63
CA GLN A 591 -21.56 -15.59 30.01
C GLN A 591 -20.93 -16.67 30.88
N PRO A 592 -20.13 -16.30 31.90
CA PRO A 592 -19.61 -17.27 32.87
C PRO A 592 -20.72 -18.08 33.54
N GLY A 593 -20.59 -19.41 33.53
CA GLY A 593 -21.58 -20.32 34.12
C GLY A 593 -22.77 -20.62 33.21
N ALA A 594 -22.75 -20.22 31.94
CA ALA A 594 -23.78 -20.61 30.97
C ALA A 594 -23.84 -22.15 30.81
N GLU A 595 -22.69 -22.82 30.89
CA GLU A 595 -22.54 -24.28 30.85
C GLU A 595 -23.15 -24.99 32.08
N GLU A 596 -23.52 -24.25 33.14
CA GLU A 596 -24.17 -24.81 34.34
C GLU A 596 -25.70 -24.87 34.18
N GLY A 597 -26.19 -25.46 33.08
CA GLY A 597 -27.62 -25.69 32.88
C GLY A 597 -28.31 -24.78 31.88
N ASN A 598 -27.59 -23.87 31.22
CA ASN A 598 -28.18 -22.85 30.34
C ASN A 598 -27.72 -22.95 28.88
N LEU A 599 -26.69 -23.75 28.59
CA LEU A 599 -26.10 -23.93 27.27
C LEU A 599 -25.54 -25.36 27.12
N ASP A 600 -26.10 -26.07 26.16
CA ASP A 600 -25.48 -27.23 25.53
C ASP A 600 -25.05 -26.86 24.11
N ALA A 601 -23.82 -27.22 23.72
CA ALA A 601 -23.31 -27.02 22.37
C ALA A 601 -23.11 -28.36 21.66
N TYR A 602 -23.65 -28.50 20.45
CA TYR A 602 -23.59 -29.73 19.67
C TYR A 602 -22.83 -29.52 18.36
N PHE A 603 -22.05 -30.53 17.96
CA PHE A 603 -21.38 -30.61 16.67
C PHE A 603 -21.78 -31.92 15.97
N LEU A 604 -22.53 -31.81 14.87
CA LEU A 604 -22.88 -32.93 14.00
C LEU A 604 -21.87 -33.02 12.87
N ILE A 605 -21.13 -34.12 12.80
CA ILE A 605 -20.01 -34.32 11.89
C ILE A 605 -20.35 -35.44 10.92
N GLY A 606 -20.40 -35.10 9.63
CA GLY A 606 -20.56 -36.04 8.53
C GLY A 606 -19.22 -36.32 7.88
N THR A 607 -18.90 -37.61 7.73
CA THR A 607 -17.70 -38.12 7.04
C THR A 607 -18.05 -38.69 5.66
N GLY A 608 -19.32 -38.64 5.23
CA GLY A 608 -19.79 -39.17 3.95
C GLY A 608 -21.32 -39.03 3.73
N ASN A 609 -21.88 -39.77 2.75
CA ASN A 609 -23.31 -39.70 2.36
C ASN A 609 -24.25 -40.57 3.21
N ASP A 610 -23.72 -41.48 4.02
CA ASP A 610 -24.48 -42.37 4.90
C ASP A 610 -24.37 -41.87 6.34
N GLY A 611 -25.47 -41.78 7.08
CA GLY A 611 -25.45 -41.29 8.48
C GLY A 611 -26.84 -41.06 9.07
N GLN A 612 -26.88 -40.65 10.33
CA GLN A 612 -28.10 -40.37 11.08
C GLN A 612 -28.60 -38.95 10.78
N ARG A 613 -29.93 -38.77 10.80
CA ARG A 613 -30.58 -37.47 10.54
C ARG A 613 -31.38 -36.95 11.72
N THR A 614 -31.64 -37.78 12.73
CA THR A 614 -32.25 -37.32 13.97
C THR A 614 -31.18 -36.63 14.81
N LEU A 615 -31.57 -35.65 15.62
CA LEU A 615 -30.66 -34.97 16.53
C LEU A 615 -30.32 -35.89 17.74
N PRO A 616 -29.15 -35.73 18.37
CA PRO A 616 -28.74 -36.50 19.55
C PRO A 616 -29.58 -36.12 20.79
N ASP A 617 -29.40 -36.88 21.88
CA ASP A 617 -29.96 -36.62 23.23
C ASP A 617 -31.48 -36.40 23.32
N GLY A 618 -32.23 -36.89 22.32
CA GLY A 618 -33.67 -36.71 22.28
C GLY A 618 -34.11 -35.27 21.98
N ILE A 619 -33.21 -34.43 21.48
CA ILE A 619 -33.54 -33.11 20.96
C ILE A 619 -34.52 -33.27 19.79
N ALA A 620 -35.63 -32.55 19.83
CA ALA A 620 -36.66 -32.61 18.80
C ALA A 620 -36.16 -31.96 17.50
N GLY A 621 -36.37 -32.65 16.38
CA GLY A 621 -36.00 -32.16 15.05
C GLY A 621 -35.18 -33.17 14.27
N ALA A 622 -34.66 -32.70 13.14
CA ALA A 622 -33.81 -33.48 12.26
C ALA A 622 -32.80 -32.58 11.54
N THR A 623 -31.92 -33.18 10.75
CA THR A 623 -31.02 -32.46 9.84
C THR A 623 -31.12 -32.97 8.40
N LYS A 624 -30.97 -32.03 7.45
CA LYS A 624 -30.86 -32.32 6.01
C LYS A 624 -29.52 -32.93 5.63
N ILE A 625 -28.51 -32.81 6.48
CA ILE A 625 -27.17 -33.35 6.21
C ILE A 625 -26.95 -34.51 7.18
N PRO A 626 -26.74 -35.74 6.68
CA PRO A 626 -26.52 -36.88 7.56
C PRO A 626 -25.22 -36.70 8.34
N TRP A 627 -25.21 -37.14 9.60
CA TRP A 627 -24.03 -37.12 10.45
C TRP A 627 -23.62 -38.54 10.86
N ASN A 628 -22.33 -38.75 11.01
CA ASN A 628 -21.71 -40.00 11.45
C ASN A 628 -21.29 -39.93 12.91
N ILE A 629 -20.94 -38.74 13.38
CA ILE A 629 -20.52 -38.48 14.75
C ILE A 629 -21.28 -37.26 15.26
N ALA A 630 -21.84 -37.36 16.45
CA ALA A 630 -22.38 -36.23 17.19
C ALA A 630 -21.58 -36.05 18.48
N VAL A 631 -21.13 -34.82 18.73
CA VAL A 631 -20.48 -34.40 19.98
C VAL A 631 -21.42 -33.44 20.68
N GLY A 632 -21.82 -33.75 21.91
CA GLY A 632 -22.52 -32.84 22.82
C GLY A 632 -21.56 -32.34 23.90
N ALA A 633 -21.29 -31.05 23.95
CA ALA A 633 -20.52 -30.39 24.99
C ALA A 633 -21.49 -29.71 25.96
N TYR A 634 -21.48 -30.14 27.22
CA TYR A 634 -22.39 -29.65 28.25
C TYR A 634 -21.64 -28.75 29.24
N ASP A 635 -20.45 -29.17 29.66
CA ASP A 635 -19.51 -28.36 30.43
C ASP A 635 -18.05 -28.79 30.16
N ASN A 636 -17.08 -28.18 30.85
CA ASN A 636 -15.64 -28.47 30.68
C ASN A 636 -15.24 -29.93 31.04
N ASN A 637 -16.09 -30.66 31.75
CA ASN A 637 -15.87 -32.03 32.23
C ASN A 637 -16.97 -33.02 31.81
N ASN A 638 -18.10 -32.52 31.29
CA ASN A 638 -19.26 -33.31 30.92
C ASN A 638 -19.58 -33.16 29.43
N TYR A 639 -19.59 -34.28 28.72
CA TYR A 639 -19.83 -34.33 27.29
C TYR A 639 -20.37 -35.70 26.86
N SER A 640 -20.95 -35.74 25.67
CA SER A 640 -21.38 -36.96 24.98
C SER A 640 -20.74 -37.08 23.61
N ILE A 641 -20.53 -38.33 23.20
CA ILE A 641 -20.13 -38.69 21.85
C ILE A 641 -21.01 -39.88 21.47
N SER A 642 -21.71 -39.76 20.35
CA SER A 642 -22.49 -40.84 19.75
C SER A 642 -22.20 -40.95 18.27
N ASP A 643 -22.03 -42.17 17.77
CA ASP A 643 -22.00 -42.43 16.34
C ASP A 643 -23.40 -42.68 15.76
N GLU A 644 -23.50 -42.90 14.45
CA GLU A 644 -24.76 -43.12 13.73
C GLU A 644 -25.53 -44.38 14.16
N LYS A 645 -24.93 -45.24 14.99
CA LYS A 645 -25.53 -46.46 15.56
C LYS A 645 -25.84 -46.30 17.05
N GLY A 646 -25.57 -45.13 17.63
CA GLY A 646 -25.72 -44.86 19.06
C GLY A 646 -24.59 -45.44 19.92
N SER A 647 -23.50 -45.93 19.31
CA SER A 647 -22.30 -46.36 20.05
C SER A 647 -21.57 -45.14 20.61
N ARG A 648 -20.94 -45.30 21.77
CA ARG A 648 -20.22 -44.24 22.47
C ARG A 648 -18.74 -44.57 22.56
N ASP A 649 -17.90 -43.86 21.80
CA ASP A 649 -16.44 -43.93 21.95
C ASP A 649 -15.90 -42.64 22.55
N LYS A 650 -15.75 -42.64 23.88
CA LYS A 650 -15.26 -41.48 24.63
C LYS A 650 -13.81 -41.10 24.30
N LYS A 651 -13.03 -41.98 23.65
CA LYS A 651 -11.62 -41.69 23.33
C LYS A 651 -11.46 -40.68 22.18
N LEU A 652 -12.52 -40.49 21.40
CA LEU A 652 -12.54 -39.56 20.26
C LEU A 652 -12.36 -38.11 20.71
N LEU A 653 -12.96 -37.68 21.81
CA LEU A 653 -12.84 -36.30 22.29
C LEU A 653 -11.70 -36.19 23.30
N LYS A 654 -10.71 -35.36 22.98
CA LYS A 654 -9.56 -35.09 23.83
C LYS A 654 -9.85 -33.99 24.85
N VAL A 655 -10.51 -32.93 24.39
CA VAL A 655 -10.73 -31.70 25.18
C VAL A 655 -12.07 -31.10 24.79
N VAL A 656 -12.79 -30.61 25.79
CA VAL A 656 -13.91 -29.66 25.68
C VAL A 656 -13.53 -28.44 26.51
N LYS A 657 -13.75 -27.25 25.98
CA LYS A 657 -13.46 -26.02 26.71
C LYS A 657 -14.49 -24.94 26.40
N PHE A 658 -15.12 -24.43 27.44
CA PHE A 658 -15.92 -23.21 27.43
C PHE A 658 -15.02 -22.06 27.86
N ASP A 659 -14.88 -21.03 27.02
CA ASP A 659 -14.00 -19.88 27.24
C ASP A 659 -14.83 -18.58 27.16
N PRO A 660 -15.37 -18.10 28.30
CA PRO A 660 -16.14 -16.86 28.37
C PRO A 660 -15.37 -15.62 27.92
N ASP A 661 -14.04 -15.59 28.09
CA ASP A 661 -13.23 -14.44 27.69
C ASP A 661 -13.12 -14.30 26.17
N LYS A 662 -13.37 -15.40 25.43
CA LYS A 662 -13.31 -15.46 23.97
C LYS A 662 -14.67 -15.66 23.31
N ASP A 663 -15.73 -15.83 24.09
CA ASP A 663 -17.06 -16.20 23.61
C ASP A 663 -17.07 -17.53 22.82
N THR A 664 -16.30 -18.53 23.25
CA THR A 664 -16.12 -19.77 22.47
C THR A 664 -16.38 -21.06 23.23
N VAL A 665 -16.88 -22.06 22.51
CA VAL A 665 -16.82 -23.47 22.87
C VAL A 665 -15.87 -24.20 21.92
N GLU A 666 -14.80 -24.79 22.45
CA GLU A 666 -13.75 -25.50 21.71
C GLU A 666 -13.85 -27.01 21.96
N VAL A 667 -13.73 -27.83 20.91
CA VAL A 667 -13.63 -29.29 21.00
C VAL A 667 -12.46 -29.82 20.15
N TYR A 668 -11.74 -30.81 20.68
CA TYR A 668 -10.55 -31.39 20.05
C TYR A 668 -10.77 -32.89 19.84
N LEU A 669 -10.74 -33.34 18.58
CA LEU A 669 -11.07 -34.71 18.19
C LEU A 669 -9.84 -35.47 17.71
N ASP A 670 -9.73 -36.73 18.14
CA ASP A 670 -8.67 -37.65 17.75
C ASP A 670 -8.86 -38.10 16.29
N LYS A 671 -7.92 -37.69 15.43
CA LYS A 671 -7.96 -38.05 14.01
C LYS A 671 -7.74 -39.53 13.74
N ASP A 672 -7.06 -40.27 14.61
CA ASP A 672 -6.91 -41.72 14.41
C ASP A 672 -8.26 -42.43 14.48
N ILE A 673 -9.13 -41.98 15.38
CA ILE A 673 -10.47 -42.54 15.53
C ILE A 673 -11.38 -42.10 14.38
N LEU A 674 -11.22 -40.87 13.88
CA LEU A 674 -11.91 -40.43 12.65
C LEU A 674 -11.51 -41.29 11.44
N ARG A 675 -10.23 -41.66 11.34
CA ARG A 675 -9.71 -42.59 10.32
C ARG A 675 -10.27 -43.99 10.44
N GLU A 676 -10.38 -44.52 11.66
CA GLU A 676 -11.07 -45.81 11.90
C GLU A 676 -12.55 -45.76 11.49
N LYS A 677 -13.17 -44.59 11.54
CA LYS A 677 -14.54 -44.32 11.10
C LYS A 677 -14.67 -44.02 9.61
N GLY A 678 -13.58 -44.14 8.84
CA GLY A 678 -13.58 -44.07 7.38
C GLY A 678 -13.39 -42.67 6.80
N TRP A 679 -12.97 -41.69 7.60
CA TRP A 679 -12.53 -40.38 7.11
C TRP A 679 -11.01 -40.34 6.95
N HIS A 680 -10.49 -39.89 5.82
CA HIS A 680 -9.04 -39.69 5.63
C HIS A 680 -8.66 -38.22 5.71
N ASP A 681 -7.43 -37.93 6.17
CA ASP A 681 -6.90 -36.55 6.20
C ASP A 681 -7.07 -35.88 4.84
N SER A 682 -7.40 -34.60 4.86
CA SER A 682 -7.77 -33.80 3.68
C SER A 682 -9.05 -34.22 2.94
N GLU A 683 -9.77 -35.26 3.37
CA GLU A 683 -11.13 -35.53 2.87
C GLU A 683 -12.15 -34.57 3.46
N LYS A 684 -13.26 -34.38 2.73
CA LYS A 684 -14.33 -33.48 3.14
C LYS A 684 -15.01 -33.96 4.41
N LEU A 685 -15.22 -33.04 5.33
CA LEU A 685 -16.06 -33.18 6.52
C LEU A 685 -17.18 -32.15 6.44
N THR A 686 -18.39 -32.55 6.82
CA THR A 686 -19.46 -31.58 7.05
C THR A 686 -19.62 -31.40 8.55
N VAL A 687 -19.53 -30.17 9.05
CA VAL A 687 -19.76 -29.85 10.47
C VAL A 687 -20.96 -28.92 10.59
N GLN A 688 -21.98 -29.38 11.30
CA GLN A 688 -23.19 -28.61 11.56
C GLN A 688 -23.37 -28.43 13.07
N PRO A 689 -23.25 -27.20 13.58
CA PRO A 689 -23.43 -26.93 14.99
C PRO A 689 -24.85 -26.49 15.30
N PHE A 690 -25.27 -26.73 16.54
CA PHE A 690 -26.47 -26.13 17.10
C PHE A 690 -26.33 -26.01 18.63
N THR A 691 -27.08 -25.09 19.24
CA THR A 691 -27.16 -24.97 20.70
C THR A 691 -28.52 -25.42 21.21
N ALA A 692 -28.56 -25.85 22.47
CA ALA A 692 -29.79 -26.09 23.22
C ALA A 692 -29.62 -25.60 24.67
N LYS A 693 -30.66 -25.72 25.48
CA LYS A 693 -30.58 -25.60 26.94
C LYS A 693 -30.74 -26.99 27.57
N ASP A 694 -30.05 -27.25 28.67
CA ASP A 694 -30.19 -28.49 29.44
C ASP A 694 -31.64 -28.87 29.69
N PHE A 695 -31.90 -30.18 29.51
CA PHE A 695 -33.21 -30.79 29.72
C PHE A 695 -34.35 -30.17 28.87
N THR A 696 -34.03 -29.32 27.90
CA THR A 696 -34.97 -28.86 26.89
C THR A 696 -34.78 -29.69 25.63
N SER A 697 -35.86 -30.22 25.07
CA SER A 697 -35.80 -30.99 23.83
C SER A 697 -35.85 -30.08 22.60
N GLN A 698 -35.31 -28.86 22.66
CA GLN A 698 -35.47 -27.85 21.62
C GLN A 698 -34.12 -27.21 21.26
N VAL A 699 -33.87 -27.12 19.95
CA VAL A 699 -32.76 -26.32 19.41
C VAL A 699 -33.02 -24.84 19.69
N THR A 700 -32.06 -24.18 20.33
CA THR A 700 -32.10 -22.75 20.62
C THR A 700 -31.40 -21.92 19.55
N ASP A 701 -30.32 -22.44 18.97
CA ASP A 701 -29.70 -21.81 17.81
C ASP A 701 -29.01 -22.75 16.81
N SER A 702 -28.78 -22.29 15.57
CA SER A 702 -28.03 -23.01 14.51
C SER A 702 -27.40 -22.05 13.49
N LEU A 703 -26.60 -22.55 12.53
CA LEU A 703 -26.10 -21.72 11.40
C LEU A 703 -27.11 -21.48 10.29
N ASP A 704 -28.38 -21.90 10.45
CA ASP A 704 -29.41 -21.66 9.45
C ASP A 704 -29.74 -20.17 9.34
N ARG A 705 -30.23 -19.75 8.17
CA ARG A 705 -30.76 -18.39 8.00
C ARG A 705 -31.92 -18.14 8.97
N PRO A 706 -32.14 -16.91 9.46
CA PRO A 706 -33.22 -16.59 10.40
C PRO A 706 -34.59 -17.10 9.93
N ASP A 707 -34.89 -16.95 8.63
CA ASP A 707 -36.15 -17.36 8.02
C ASP A 707 -36.27 -18.88 7.79
N LYS A 708 -35.23 -19.64 8.14
CA LYS A 708 -35.10 -21.09 7.96
C LYS A 708 -34.72 -21.83 9.25
N LYS A 709 -34.52 -21.10 10.36
CA LYS A 709 -34.25 -21.72 11.65
C LYS A 709 -35.40 -22.66 12.04
N PRO A 710 -35.12 -23.79 12.68
CA PRO A 710 -36.09 -24.85 12.88
C PRO A 710 -37.30 -24.47 13.75
N TRP A 711 -37.23 -23.40 14.56
CA TRP A 711 -38.35 -22.91 15.37
C TRP A 711 -39.28 -21.92 14.67
N TRP A 712 -38.91 -21.40 13.49
CA TRP A 712 -39.77 -20.50 12.71
C TRP A 712 -40.71 -21.30 11.81
N GLY A 713 -41.84 -21.75 12.35
CA GLY A 713 -42.99 -22.21 11.55
C GLY A 713 -43.55 -23.61 11.85
N THR A 714 -42.82 -24.50 12.54
CA THR A 714 -43.32 -25.80 13.04
C THR A 714 -42.41 -26.34 14.15
N GLN A 715 -42.96 -26.99 15.19
CA GLN A 715 -42.20 -27.56 16.33
C GLN A 715 -41.24 -28.74 15.99
N ASN A 716 -40.99 -29.04 14.71
CA ASN A 716 -40.12 -30.12 14.23
C ASN A 716 -39.27 -29.66 13.02
N GLY A 717 -38.61 -28.51 13.13
CA GLY A 717 -37.78 -28.00 12.04
C GLY A 717 -36.56 -28.87 11.72
N THR A 718 -36.05 -28.73 10.50
CA THR A 718 -34.89 -29.49 10.01
C THR A 718 -33.70 -28.55 9.80
N LEU A 719 -32.60 -28.78 10.52
CA LEU A 719 -31.33 -28.08 10.32
C LEU A 719 -30.83 -28.30 8.89
N SER A 720 -30.31 -27.26 8.25
CA SER A 720 -29.93 -27.34 6.83
C SER A 720 -28.60 -26.69 6.47
N SER A 721 -28.03 -25.90 7.38
CA SER A 721 -26.79 -25.18 7.17
C SER A 721 -25.63 -25.91 7.84
N CYS A 722 -24.52 -26.08 7.12
CA CYS A 722 -23.28 -26.66 7.66
C CYS A 722 -22.07 -26.02 7.00
N LEU A 723 -20.93 -26.25 7.62
CA LEU A 723 -19.62 -25.97 7.06
C LEU A 723 -19.06 -27.24 6.42
N GLU A 724 -18.76 -27.20 5.13
CA GLU A 724 -18.05 -28.30 4.45
C GLU A 724 -16.56 -27.97 4.35
N THR A 725 -15.69 -28.86 4.86
CA THR A 725 -14.25 -28.75 4.65
C THR A 725 -13.94 -29.19 3.21
N GLY A 726 -13.19 -28.38 2.47
CA GLY A 726 -12.84 -28.64 1.08
C GLY A 726 -11.42 -29.19 0.98
N SER A 727 -11.25 -30.31 0.29
CA SER A 727 -9.96 -30.84 -0.17
C SER A 727 -9.26 -29.81 -1.07
N SER A 728 -8.03 -29.43 -0.73
CA SER A 728 -7.08 -28.84 -1.70
C SER A 728 -6.38 -30.00 -2.40
N PRO A 729 -6.60 -30.26 -3.71
CA PRO A 729 -5.87 -31.30 -4.41
C PRO A 729 -4.59 -30.71 -5.01
N LEU A 730 -3.47 -30.91 -4.32
CA LEU A 730 -2.15 -30.98 -4.94
C LEU A 730 -1.79 -32.46 -5.13
N LEU A 731 -1.88 -32.96 -6.37
CA LEU A 731 -1.05 -34.08 -6.85
C LEU A 731 -1.08 -34.19 -8.38
N GLU A 732 0.10 -34.50 -8.89
CA GLU A 732 0.67 -34.31 -10.23
C GLU A 732 0.22 -35.34 -11.31
N MET A 733 0.36 -34.90 -12.56
CA MET A 733 0.81 -35.59 -13.80
C MET A 733 0.39 -37.06 -14.11
N GLU A 734 -0.22 -37.28 -15.29
CA GLU A 734 0.47 -37.79 -16.51
C GLU A 734 -0.44 -37.87 -17.76
N TYR A 735 0.21 -37.73 -18.92
CA TYR A 735 -0.32 -37.64 -20.30
C TYR A 735 -1.07 -38.90 -20.81
N ASN A 736 -2.03 -38.72 -21.73
CA ASN A 736 -1.96 -39.31 -23.08
C ASN A 736 -2.99 -38.77 -24.09
N PHE A 737 -2.50 -38.53 -25.31
CA PHE A 737 -3.18 -38.03 -26.51
C PHE A 737 -4.25 -38.97 -27.08
N SER A 738 -5.37 -38.42 -27.60
CA SER A 738 -5.67 -38.39 -29.06
C SER A 738 -7.06 -37.80 -29.41
N PRO A 739 -7.27 -37.31 -30.65
CA PRO A 739 -8.20 -36.22 -30.98
C PRO A 739 -9.50 -36.65 -31.68
N SER A 740 -10.42 -35.67 -31.77
CA SER A 740 -11.65 -35.61 -32.61
C SER A 740 -12.80 -36.52 -32.15
N THR A 741 -14.07 -36.10 -32.08
CA THR A 741 -14.86 -35.34 -33.06
C THR A 741 -16.04 -34.58 -32.41
N LEU A 742 -16.36 -33.38 -32.92
CA LEU A 742 -17.70 -32.73 -32.91
C LEU A 742 -18.78 -33.64 -33.56
N PRO A 743 -20.11 -33.31 -33.61
CA PRO A 743 -20.90 -32.22 -33.01
C PRO A 743 -22.27 -32.64 -32.39
N GLY A 744 -23.00 -31.68 -31.79
CA GLY A 744 -24.49 -31.68 -31.76
C GLY A 744 -25.09 -31.03 -30.51
N ARG A 745 -25.43 -29.73 -30.52
CA ARG A 745 -26.77 -29.13 -30.76
C ARG A 745 -27.91 -29.52 -29.80
N LYS A 746 -28.40 -28.46 -29.11
CA LYS A 746 -29.79 -28.11 -28.75
C LYS A 746 -30.59 -29.02 -27.81
N SER A 747 -30.94 -28.46 -26.65
CA SER A 747 -32.29 -27.95 -26.35
C SER A 747 -32.20 -26.93 -25.22
#